data_AF-A0AAW3J2F9-F1
#
_entry.id   AF-A0AAW3J2F9-F1
#
_cell.length_a   1.000
_cell.length_b   1.000
_cell.length_c   1.000
_cell.angle_alpha   90.00
_cell.angle_beta   90.00
_cell.angle_gamma   90.00
#
_symmetry.space_group_name_H-M   'P 1'
#
loop_
_entity.id
_entity.type
_entity.pdbx_description
1 polymer ?
#
loop_
_entity_poly.entity_id
_entity_poly.type
_entity_poly.pdbx_seq_one_letter_code
_entity_poly.pdbx_strand_id
1 'polypeptide(L)'
;MKKTIISLGLAAVATGCGGGENKSQSNSQVTPTPVPVQQALETGNALLVSDPNDFIRESRQVVEALKKQSNAIKSAIAKNLSGLYWDPTHDAAIFAPTYGFNDTILMTNKAMASGYKDQALSIGIAGEQTNGQRYAVLGSNPFRTAQRFPDSSNAAMTQWLKNLVTWLSGGATSNVVIAQMDQSYYFPDEQATRSWLNNNISPDLTFNEANLCDGSKLLSCLKADKPNLLILSQHLLSGDTNQQVLDALAYAEQAKIPVLYLHWDGGLTDLGRDIFAKFHVDYVGDNYWRKLGLVDWAPSSLMNVVPDSVITQQALLSRFETQNFNVDLSQCDDKSCPEVANMDSQFYDAANSIRQWLKSLDEQKISLFEQDGYQYEKLMVLLADHYRQTASFPMDKQSTGTTEFLKSYFADYVQYNSRRINPKQPNMGNFSRSEFGADVKRIDTTVNMESKRNFRSAGVYALPGETFTVTRKDNNDVTTKIVINSLRSGATHEFSKDGYTRPKLLTSFAYEVKAGETITLTSPYGGPVQVHFDKNDIPVELRFNHVAQHPIWRSEKDNDTFIQQLEANLFDWAELITPGFEVHSKRDKMLESVNDEMWSTPAEMALATEEYVHNYPHVLAGFQGPGIDEVPEIIQFAQNQGWEIANIDMVKHMNADQATCGYGCSGNPYDAYWAFSPLGHGDLHELGHGLEKGRFRFAGWEGHSTTNYYSYYSKSRFFQNTGKESTCQSLDFKGQFELLQTSRTQSDPNAYMAEQNQTGWSWGARVYIQMMMATQHEGVLKNGWHLLARLHLIEREFNRLKADEALWNAKQSSIGFSMYTKDEANSISNNDWLLIALSYVTQRDMTNYLDMWGFSFSEKAKQQVVALNLTPMPLTYFASSNTGYCLNEFAQTPVSIDGQTVWPLN
;
A
#
# COMPACT_ATOMS: atom_id res chain seq x y z
N MET A 1 -34.89 -62.43 32.09
CA MET A 1 -33.68 -63.27 31.93
C MET A 1 -33.47 -63.54 30.44
N LYS A 2 -32.29 -63.17 29.90
CA LYS A 2 -31.75 -63.41 28.53
C LYS A 2 -32.54 -62.76 27.36
N LYS A 3 -31.98 -61.76 26.65
CA LYS A 3 -31.03 -61.86 25.50
C LYS A 3 -31.60 -62.78 24.41
N THR A 4 -31.77 -62.46 23.13
CA THR A 4 -30.98 -61.70 22.13
C THR A 4 -31.57 -62.23 20.79
N ILE A 5 -32.07 -61.44 19.81
CA ILE A 5 -31.42 -60.62 18.75
C ILE A 5 -31.85 -61.09 17.35
N ILE A 6 -31.97 -60.13 16.40
CA ILE A 6 -31.85 -60.21 14.92
C ILE A 6 -32.99 -60.91 14.15
N SER A 7 -33.50 -60.45 13.00
CA SER A 7 -33.33 -59.22 12.20
C SER A 7 -34.27 -59.26 10.99
N LEU A 8 -34.40 -58.08 10.35
CA LEU A 8 -34.58 -57.81 8.91
C LEU A 8 -35.96 -58.04 8.26
N GLY A 9 -36.51 -56.96 7.70
CA GLY A 9 -37.68 -56.97 6.83
C GLY A 9 -37.82 -55.66 6.04
N LEU A 10 -37.95 -55.82 4.73
CA LEU A 10 -38.06 -54.85 3.63
C LEU A 10 -39.16 -53.79 3.78
N ALA A 11 -38.94 -52.67 3.07
CA ALA A 11 -39.89 -51.59 2.83
C ALA A 11 -41.00 -51.96 1.82
N ALA A 12 -42.20 -51.46 2.08
CA ALA A 12 -43.21 -51.16 1.06
C ALA A 12 -44.07 -49.98 1.53
N VAL A 13 -44.35 -49.07 0.60
CA VAL A 13 -45.06 -47.80 0.79
C VAL A 13 -46.57 -48.02 0.63
N ALA A 14 -47.38 -47.48 1.54
CA ALA A 14 -48.75 -47.07 1.26
C ALA A 14 -49.27 -46.04 2.28
N THR A 15 -49.95 -45.05 1.72
CA THR A 15 -50.55 -43.82 2.27
C THR A 15 -51.55 -43.98 3.42
N GLY A 16 -51.57 -43.01 4.33
CA GLY A 16 -52.67 -42.77 5.28
C GLY A 16 -52.50 -41.48 6.09
N CYS A 17 -53.46 -40.57 6.00
CA CYS A 17 -53.54 -39.26 6.63
C CYS A 17 -53.50 -39.26 8.17
N GLY A 18 -53.03 -38.13 8.73
CA GLY A 18 -53.68 -37.49 9.88
C GLY A 18 -52.84 -37.30 11.14
N GLY A 19 -52.85 -36.07 11.65
CA GLY A 19 -52.58 -35.77 13.06
C GLY A 19 -51.33 -34.93 13.30
N GLY A 20 -51.51 -33.62 13.34
CA GLY A 20 -50.48 -32.70 13.81
C GLY A 20 -50.23 -32.86 15.31
N GLU A 21 -48.96 -32.81 15.70
CA GLU A 21 -48.53 -32.42 17.03
C GLU A 21 -47.30 -31.53 16.88
N ASN A 22 -47.47 -30.26 17.26
CA ASN A 22 -46.41 -29.29 17.48
C ASN A 22 -45.38 -29.88 18.46
N LYS A 23 -44.26 -30.36 17.95
CA LYS A 23 -43.05 -30.55 18.76
C LYS A 23 -42.30 -29.23 18.81
N SER A 24 -42.34 -28.65 20.00
CA SER A 24 -41.43 -27.65 20.53
C SER A 24 -40.04 -27.69 19.89
N GLN A 25 -39.64 -26.56 19.30
CA GLN A 25 -38.26 -26.30 18.92
C GLN A 25 -37.36 -26.53 20.14
N SER A 26 -36.42 -27.48 20.01
CA SER A 26 -35.39 -27.71 21.00
C SER A 26 -34.50 -26.47 21.09
N ASN A 27 -34.28 -25.98 22.30
CA ASN A 27 -33.16 -25.09 22.64
C ASN A 27 -31.89 -25.60 21.96
N SER A 28 -31.34 -24.81 21.04
CA SER A 28 -30.00 -24.99 20.50
C SER A 28 -28.99 -24.87 21.65
N GLN A 29 -28.58 -26.01 22.20
CA GLN A 29 -27.44 -26.08 23.10
C GLN A 29 -26.21 -25.61 22.33
N VAL A 30 -25.57 -24.55 22.82
CA VAL A 30 -24.25 -24.11 22.36
C VAL A 30 -23.32 -25.29 22.57
N THR A 31 -22.72 -25.79 21.48
CA THR A 31 -21.72 -26.84 21.58
C THR A 31 -20.45 -26.21 22.13
N PRO A 32 -19.79 -26.78 23.15
CA PRO A 32 -18.54 -26.21 23.65
C PRO A 32 -17.48 -26.16 22.56
N THR A 33 -16.71 -25.07 22.51
CA THR A 33 -15.51 -24.96 21.66
C THR A 33 -14.61 -26.18 21.92
N PRO A 34 -14.15 -26.89 20.87
CA PRO A 34 -13.24 -28.01 21.05
C PRO A 34 -11.96 -27.58 21.77
N VAL A 35 -11.49 -28.37 22.74
CA VAL A 35 -10.29 -28.05 23.55
C VAL A 35 -9.08 -27.67 22.68
N PRO A 36 -8.76 -28.38 21.58
CA PRO A 36 -7.63 -27.99 20.73
C PRO A 36 -7.80 -26.61 20.08
N VAL A 37 -9.03 -26.26 19.68
CA VAL A 37 -9.35 -24.95 19.10
C VAL A 37 -9.20 -23.86 20.16
N GLN A 38 -9.69 -24.10 21.37
CA GLN A 38 -9.51 -23.18 22.48
C GLN A 38 -8.02 -22.92 22.77
N GLN A 39 -7.21 -23.98 22.85
CA GLN A 39 -5.76 -23.83 23.05
C GLN A 39 -5.09 -23.08 21.90
N ALA A 40 -5.51 -23.30 20.65
CA ALA A 40 -5.01 -22.56 19.50
C ALA A 40 -5.40 -21.07 19.56
N LEU A 41 -6.63 -20.75 20.00
CA LEU A 41 -7.09 -19.37 20.22
C LEU A 41 -6.34 -18.63 21.33
N GLU A 42 -5.89 -19.36 22.36
CA GLU A 42 -5.13 -18.82 23.49
C GLU A 42 -3.64 -18.66 23.16
N THR A 43 -3.06 -19.58 22.39
CA THR A 43 -1.61 -19.60 22.12
C THR A 43 -1.21 -18.97 20.79
N GLY A 44 -2.14 -18.89 19.83
CA GLY A 44 -1.81 -18.61 18.45
C GLY A 44 -1.10 -19.78 17.75
N ASN A 45 -1.20 -21.02 18.24
CA ASN A 45 -0.60 -22.16 17.57
C ASN A 45 -1.65 -22.99 16.82
N ALA A 46 -1.76 -22.78 15.51
CA ALA A 46 -2.69 -23.52 14.66
C ALA A 46 -2.42 -25.03 14.60
N LEU A 47 -1.18 -25.47 14.89
CA LEU A 47 -0.77 -26.88 14.81
C LEU A 47 -1.35 -27.74 15.94
N LEU A 48 -1.99 -27.13 16.94
CA LEU A 48 -2.71 -27.86 17.98
C LEU A 48 -4.00 -28.49 17.45
N VAL A 49 -4.53 -28.00 16.32
CA VAL A 49 -5.77 -28.48 15.71
C VAL A 49 -5.45 -29.36 14.49
N SER A 50 -5.96 -30.58 14.48
CA SER A 50 -5.72 -31.53 13.38
C SER A 50 -6.60 -31.27 12.16
N ASP A 51 -7.90 -31.00 12.36
CA ASP A 51 -8.84 -30.72 11.26
C ASP A 51 -9.05 -29.21 11.13
N PRO A 52 -8.60 -28.56 10.04
CA PRO A 52 -8.77 -27.11 9.88
C PRO A 52 -10.24 -26.68 9.84
N ASN A 53 -11.16 -27.59 9.50
CA ASN A 53 -12.59 -27.29 9.50
C ASN A 53 -13.15 -27.03 10.90
N ASP A 54 -12.45 -27.42 11.97
CA ASP A 54 -12.83 -27.04 13.33
C ASP A 54 -12.81 -25.52 13.52
N PHE A 55 -11.86 -24.80 12.91
CA PHE A 55 -11.84 -23.33 12.94
C PHE A 55 -13.04 -22.72 12.21
N ILE A 56 -13.43 -23.33 11.08
CA ILE A 56 -14.59 -22.89 10.29
C ILE A 56 -15.89 -23.10 11.08
N ARG A 57 -16.06 -24.29 11.69
CA ARG A 57 -17.20 -24.60 12.56
C ARG A 57 -17.29 -23.65 13.74
N GLU A 58 -16.17 -23.39 14.40
CA GLU A 58 -16.10 -22.45 15.52
C GLU A 58 -16.46 -21.03 15.08
N SER A 59 -16.01 -20.59 13.89
CA SER A 59 -16.29 -19.24 13.40
C SER A 59 -17.80 -19.00 13.25
N ARG A 60 -18.57 -20.00 12.79
CA ARG A 60 -20.04 -19.93 12.74
C ARG A 60 -20.68 -19.82 14.12
N GLN A 61 -20.13 -20.55 15.11
CA GLN A 61 -20.63 -20.48 16.49
C GLN A 61 -20.36 -19.09 17.09
N VAL A 62 -19.18 -18.52 16.86
CA VAL A 62 -18.83 -17.15 17.26
C VAL A 62 -19.78 -16.14 16.62
N VAL A 63 -20.04 -16.24 15.31
CA VAL A 63 -20.97 -15.33 14.60
C VAL A 63 -22.39 -15.41 15.19
N GLU A 64 -22.89 -16.61 15.46
CA GLU A 64 -24.22 -16.79 16.07
C GLU A 64 -24.27 -16.26 17.51
N ALA A 65 -23.22 -16.48 18.30
CA ALA A 65 -23.11 -15.98 19.66
C ALA A 65 -23.10 -14.45 19.71
N LEU A 66 -22.29 -13.81 18.85
CA LEU A 66 -22.23 -12.34 18.74
C LEU A 66 -23.56 -11.75 18.29
N LYS A 67 -24.22 -12.36 17.30
CA LYS A 67 -25.56 -11.95 16.86
C LYS A 67 -26.57 -12.05 18.00
N LYS A 68 -26.55 -13.14 18.77
CA LYS A 68 -27.44 -13.33 19.93
C LYS A 68 -27.18 -12.30 21.03
N GLN A 69 -25.92 -12.00 21.33
CA GLN A 69 -25.53 -10.99 22.31
C GLN A 69 -26.01 -9.60 21.88
N SER A 70 -25.72 -9.21 20.65
CA SER A 70 -26.18 -7.93 20.07
C SER A 70 -27.71 -7.81 20.09
N ASN A 71 -28.42 -8.86 19.68
CA ASN A 71 -29.88 -8.91 19.75
C ASN A 71 -30.41 -8.74 21.18
N ALA A 72 -29.73 -9.31 22.18
CA ALA A 72 -30.13 -9.15 23.58
C ALA A 72 -29.99 -7.70 24.05
N ILE A 73 -28.89 -7.03 23.71
CA ILE A 73 -28.67 -5.60 23.97
C ILE A 73 -29.75 -4.76 23.28
N LYS A 74 -29.91 -4.94 21.97
CA LYS A 74 -30.91 -4.23 21.16
C LYS A 74 -32.33 -4.43 21.69
N SER A 75 -32.70 -5.65 22.07
CA SER A 75 -34.02 -5.96 22.64
C SER A 75 -34.25 -5.26 23.99
N ALA A 76 -33.23 -5.23 24.85
CA ALA A 76 -33.31 -4.60 26.17
C ALA A 76 -33.52 -3.08 26.07
N ILE A 77 -32.92 -2.44 25.07
CA ILE A 77 -33.00 -1.00 24.84
C ILE A 77 -34.27 -0.64 24.03
N ALA A 78 -34.53 -1.35 22.94
CA ALA A 78 -35.62 -1.04 22.03
C ALA A 78 -37.01 -1.33 22.60
N LYS A 79 -37.21 -2.46 23.33
CA LYS A 79 -38.50 -2.88 23.91
C LYS A 79 -39.74 -2.64 23.01
N ASN A 80 -39.65 -3.00 21.72
CA ASN A 80 -40.71 -2.81 20.71
C ASN A 80 -41.10 -1.36 20.40
N LEU A 81 -40.23 -0.38 20.70
CA LEU A 81 -40.41 0.99 20.26
C LEU A 81 -40.29 1.10 18.73
N SER A 82 -41.00 2.08 18.17
CA SER A 82 -40.95 2.46 16.75
C SER A 82 -41.14 3.97 16.61
N GLY A 83 -40.89 4.51 15.43
CA GLY A 83 -41.11 5.92 15.14
C GLY A 83 -40.22 6.85 15.95
N LEU A 84 -38.98 6.45 16.23
CA LEU A 84 -38.01 7.28 16.94
C LEU A 84 -37.70 8.52 16.08
N TYR A 85 -37.68 9.66 16.75
CA TYR A 85 -37.22 10.92 16.18
C TYR A 85 -36.10 11.47 17.05
N TRP A 86 -34.97 11.80 16.42
CA TRP A 86 -33.88 12.51 17.05
C TRP A 86 -33.13 13.39 16.04
N ASP A 87 -33.09 14.70 16.30
CA ASP A 87 -32.17 15.64 15.67
C ASP A 87 -30.95 15.82 16.60
N PRO A 88 -29.81 15.17 16.31
CA PRO A 88 -28.59 15.31 17.11
C PRO A 88 -27.86 16.64 16.86
N THR A 89 -28.41 17.48 15.97
CA THR A 89 -27.80 18.65 15.34
C THR A 89 -26.60 18.33 14.45
N HIS A 90 -25.97 19.38 13.93
CA HIS A 90 -24.75 19.26 13.15
C HIS A 90 -23.50 19.06 14.00
N ASP A 91 -23.57 19.36 15.30
CA ASP A 91 -22.48 19.19 16.28
C ASP A 91 -22.54 17.76 16.85
N ALA A 92 -22.48 16.78 15.95
CA ALA A 92 -22.57 15.36 16.25
C ALA A 92 -21.53 14.57 15.46
N ALA A 93 -21.17 13.39 15.93
CA ALA A 93 -20.29 12.47 15.21
C ALA A 93 -21.03 11.25 14.68
N ILE A 94 -20.48 10.74 13.60
CA ILE A 94 -20.83 9.45 13.02
C ILE A 94 -19.75 8.43 13.41
N PHE A 95 -20.19 7.22 13.72
CA PHE A 95 -19.33 6.13 14.17
C PHE A 95 -19.45 4.88 13.31
N ALA A 96 -18.52 3.95 13.50
CA ALA A 96 -18.65 2.57 13.05
C ALA A 96 -18.32 1.60 14.21
N PRO A 97 -19.10 0.51 14.37
CA PRO A 97 -18.82 -0.50 15.38
C PRO A 97 -17.64 -1.39 14.95
N THR A 98 -16.96 -1.98 15.95
CA THR A 98 -15.97 -3.03 15.72
C THR A 98 -16.60 -4.39 16.00
N TYR A 99 -16.69 -5.24 14.97
CA TYR A 99 -17.27 -6.57 15.07
C TYR A 99 -16.56 -7.41 16.14
N GLY A 100 -17.32 -8.14 16.95
CA GLY A 100 -16.79 -8.91 18.08
C GLY A 100 -16.71 -8.13 19.40
N PHE A 101 -16.78 -6.80 19.37
CA PHE A 101 -16.73 -5.96 20.57
C PHE A 101 -18.06 -5.26 20.85
N ASN A 102 -18.62 -4.64 19.81
CA ASN A 102 -19.85 -3.85 19.94
C ASN A 102 -20.67 -3.88 18.64
N ASP A 103 -21.86 -3.30 18.71
CA ASP A 103 -22.79 -3.23 17.58
C ASP A 103 -23.56 -1.91 17.62
N THR A 104 -24.07 -1.51 16.45
CA THR A 104 -24.94 -0.35 16.29
C THR A 104 -26.24 -0.57 17.06
N ILE A 105 -26.60 0.41 17.89
CA ILE A 105 -27.90 0.47 18.58
C ILE A 105 -28.78 1.62 18.09
N LEU A 106 -28.20 2.56 17.35
CA LEU A 106 -28.91 3.71 16.78
C LEU A 106 -28.28 4.09 15.43
N MET A 107 -29.12 4.25 14.41
CA MET A 107 -28.68 4.51 13.04
C MET A 107 -29.48 5.67 12.45
N THR A 108 -28.81 6.58 11.75
CA THR A 108 -29.46 7.68 11.03
C THR A 108 -30.26 7.15 9.85
N ASN A 109 -31.25 7.91 9.39
CA ASN A 109 -31.96 7.60 8.14
C ASN A 109 -32.39 8.84 7.34
N LYS A 110 -32.13 10.04 7.87
CA LYS A 110 -32.62 11.29 7.30
C LYS A 110 -31.61 12.41 7.44
N ALA A 111 -31.49 13.26 6.41
CA ALA A 111 -30.88 14.57 6.55
C ALA A 111 -31.92 15.59 7.07
N MET A 112 -31.60 16.25 8.18
CA MET A 112 -32.47 17.17 8.90
C MET A 112 -32.57 18.55 8.24
N ALA A 113 -31.68 18.85 7.29
CA ALA A 113 -31.64 20.08 6.52
C ALA A 113 -31.86 19.82 5.02
N SER A 114 -32.56 20.74 4.35
CA SER A 114 -32.76 20.67 2.90
C SER A 114 -31.44 20.83 2.14
N GLY A 115 -31.33 20.14 0.99
CA GLY A 115 -30.12 20.16 0.16
C GLY A 115 -29.06 19.11 0.53
N TYR A 116 -29.26 18.36 1.61
CA TYR A 116 -28.37 17.27 2.06
C TYR A 116 -28.98 15.89 1.75
N LYS A 117 -28.13 14.86 1.62
CA LYS A 117 -28.55 13.49 1.27
C LYS A 117 -28.82 12.64 2.51
N ASP A 118 -29.94 11.94 2.48
CA ASP A 118 -30.29 10.89 3.46
C ASP A 118 -29.24 9.76 3.41
N GLN A 119 -28.78 9.31 4.59
CA GLN A 119 -27.77 8.28 4.75
C GLN A 119 -28.05 7.42 5.99
N ALA A 120 -27.73 6.13 5.90
CA ALA A 120 -27.83 5.17 6.99
C ALA A 120 -26.45 4.93 7.60
N LEU A 121 -26.14 5.63 8.69
CA LEU A 121 -24.86 5.55 9.39
C LEU A 121 -25.07 5.41 10.89
N SER A 122 -24.14 4.75 11.58
CA SER A 122 -24.26 4.54 13.03
C SER A 122 -24.02 5.85 13.78
N ILE A 123 -24.90 6.16 14.72
CA ILE A 123 -24.80 7.31 15.62
C ILE A 123 -24.92 6.89 17.09
N GLY A 124 -25.15 5.60 17.34
CA GLY A 124 -25.09 5.01 18.67
C GLY A 124 -24.57 3.59 18.60
N ILE A 125 -23.62 3.27 19.46
CA ILE A 125 -22.97 1.95 19.56
C ILE A 125 -23.03 1.48 21.01
N ALA A 126 -23.22 0.18 21.23
CA ALA A 126 -23.11 -0.40 22.56
C ALA A 126 -22.46 -1.78 22.54
N GLY A 127 -21.81 -2.12 23.65
CA GLY A 127 -21.13 -3.39 23.86
C GLY A 127 -21.12 -3.80 25.32
N GLU A 128 -20.67 -5.02 25.56
CA GLU A 128 -20.41 -5.56 26.90
C GLU A 128 -19.01 -6.17 26.88
N GLN A 129 -18.14 -5.67 27.77
CA GLN A 129 -16.79 -6.20 27.96
C GLN A 129 -16.86 -7.63 28.48
N THR A 130 -15.79 -8.41 28.29
CA THR A 130 -15.71 -9.82 28.73
C THR A 130 -15.96 -10.01 30.23
N ASN A 131 -15.65 -8.99 31.04
CA ASN A 131 -15.87 -8.99 32.48
C ASN A 131 -17.32 -8.64 32.90
N GLY A 132 -18.18 -8.28 31.95
CA GLY A 132 -19.57 -7.88 32.12
C GLY A 132 -19.83 -6.38 32.24
N GLN A 133 -18.81 -5.51 32.11
CA GLN A 133 -19.01 -4.06 32.06
C GLN A 133 -19.78 -3.68 30.79
N ARG A 134 -20.89 -2.96 30.94
CA ARG A 134 -21.68 -2.44 29.82
C ARG A 134 -21.24 -1.04 29.44
N TYR A 135 -21.25 -0.75 28.15
CA TYR A 135 -20.99 0.60 27.68
C TYR A 135 -21.85 0.97 26.47
N ALA A 136 -22.08 2.26 26.32
CA ALA A 136 -22.70 2.83 25.12
C ALA A 136 -22.05 4.17 24.78
N VAL A 137 -22.00 4.46 23.48
CA VAL A 137 -21.40 5.66 22.89
C VAL A 137 -22.46 6.28 21.99
N LEU A 138 -22.85 7.53 22.25
CA LEU A 138 -23.80 8.28 21.42
C LEU A 138 -23.10 9.46 20.74
N GLY A 139 -23.43 9.69 19.47
CA GLY A 139 -22.79 10.68 18.60
C GLY A 139 -23.06 12.13 18.96
N SER A 140 -23.89 12.40 19.95
CA SER A 140 -24.20 13.73 20.49
C SER A 140 -24.73 13.54 21.90
N ASN A 141 -24.86 14.64 22.66
CA ASN A 141 -25.58 14.63 23.93
C ASN A 141 -27.09 14.85 23.67
N PRO A 142 -27.93 13.80 23.71
CA PRO A 142 -29.37 13.94 23.43
C PRO A 142 -30.09 14.79 24.49
N PHE A 143 -29.52 14.89 25.71
CA PHE A 143 -30.10 15.68 26.79
C PHE A 143 -29.90 17.17 26.52
N ARG A 144 -28.71 17.56 26.03
CA ARG A 144 -28.42 18.92 25.55
C ARG A 144 -29.36 19.30 24.42
N THR A 145 -29.49 18.46 23.39
CA THR A 145 -30.32 18.81 22.23
C THR A 145 -31.77 19.01 22.65
N ALA A 146 -32.30 18.15 23.51
CA ALA A 146 -33.67 18.28 24.03
C ALA A 146 -33.87 19.54 24.90
N GLN A 147 -32.87 19.93 25.71
CA GLN A 147 -32.96 21.17 26.50
C GLN A 147 -32.95 22.42 25.60
N ARG A 148 -32.08 22.46 24.57
CA ARG A 148 -31.95 23.63 23.69
C ARG A 148 -33.07 23.70 22.64
N PHE A 149 -33.50 22.54 22.17
CA PHE A 149 -34.50 22.37 21.12
C PHE A 149 -35.50 21.30 21.59
N PRO A 150 -36.60 21.68 22.26
CA PRO A 150 -37.56 20.73 22.84
C PRO A 150 -38.11 19.70 21.84
N ASP A 151 -38.22 20.08 20.57
CA ASP A 151 -38.72 19.22 19.49
C ASP A 151 -37.63 18.33 18.86
N SER A 152 -36.37 18.41 19.31
CA SER A 152 -35.26 17.59 18.78
C SER A 152 -35.38 16.11 19.10
N SER A 153 -36.27 15.71 20.01
CA SER A 153 -36.54 14.30 20.32
C SER A 153 -38.01 14.09 20.65
N ASN A 154 -38.56 12.93 20.30
CA ASN A 154 -39.94 12.59 20.63
C ASN A 154 -40.05 11.66 21.86
N ALA A 155 -41.28 11.41 22.31
CA ALA A 155 -41.54 10.54 23.46
C ALA A 155 -40.98 9.11 23.30
N ALA A 156 -40.97 8.58 22.07
CA ALA A 156 -40.38 7.27 21.79
C ALA A 156 -38.86 7.29 21.99
N MET A 157 -38.18 8.33 21.55
CA MET A 157 -36.74 8.53 21.80
C MET A 157 -36.45 8.73 23.30
N THR A 158 -37.28 9.50 24.02
CA THR A 158 -37.18 9.63 25.48
C THR A 158 -37.28 8.25 26.15
N GLN A 159 -38.26 7.43 25.77
CA GLN A 159 -38.39 6.08 26.34
C GLN A 159 -37.22 5.16 25.97
N TRP A 160 -36.66 5.30 24.76
CA TRP A 160 -35.47 4.58 24.33
C TRP A 160 -34.26 4.94 25.20
N LEU A 161 -34.03 6.23 25.47
CA LEU A 161 -32.95 6.71 26.35
C LEU A 161 -33.12 6.19 27.80
N LYS A 162 -34.37 6.13 28.31
CA LYS A 162 -34.65 5.55 29.63
C LYS A 162 -34.26 4.07 29.69
N ASN A 163 -34.59 3.32 28.62
CA ASN A 163 -34.23 1.91 28.52
C ASN A 163 -32.70 1.73 28.41
N LEU A 164 -32.00 2.61 27.68
CA LEU A 164 -30.54 2.60 27.58
C LEU A 164 -29.88 2.78 28.96
N VAL A 165 -30.28 3.81 29.72
CA VAL A 165 -29.76 4.07 31.07
C VAL A 165 -30.04 2.91 32.02
N THR A 166 -31.24 2.32 31.93
CA THR A 166 -31.63 1.14 32.74
C THR A 166 -30.80 -0.08 32.38
N TRP A 167 -30.58 -0.35 31.09
CA TRP A 167 -29.76 -1.45 30.61
C TRP A 167 -28.31 -1.29 31.06
N LEU A 168 -27.72 -0.10 30.90
CA LEU A 168 -26.37 0.20 31.36
C LEU A 168 -26.23 -0.07 32.86
N SER A 169 -27.13 0.49 33.68
CA SER A 169 -27.09 0.38 35.15
C SER A 169 -27.38 -1.04 35.67
N GLY A 170 -27.80 -1.97 34.80
CA GLY A 170 -28.20 -3.32 35.20
C GLY A 170 -29.48 -3.39 36.04
N GLY A 171 -30.28 -2.33 36.06
CA GLY A 171 -31.44 -2.20 36.95
C GLY A 171 -31.75 -0.73 37.27
N ALA A 172 -32.14 -0.46 38.52
CA ALA A 172 -32.39 0.90 38.99
C ALA A 172 -31.09 1.70 39.13
N THR A 173 -31.05 2.88 38.51
CA THR A 173 -29.95 3.84 38.66
C THR A 173 -30.14 4.63 39.95
N SER A 174 -29.06 4.85 40.70
CA SER A 174 -29.12 5.54 42.01
C SER A 174 -27.95 6.48 42.28
N ASN A 175 -26.76 6.18 41.74
CA ASN A 175 -25.56 6.99 41.92
C ASN A 175 -24.79 7.11 40.61
N VAL A 176 -24.69 8.33 40.08
CA VAL A 176 -24.11 8.62 38.78
C VAL A 176 -22.93 9.56 38.94
N VAL A 177 -21.77 9.17 38.44
CA VAL A 177 -20.64 10.09 38.28
C VAL A 177 -20.69 10.68 36.87
N ILE A 178 -20.59 12.00 36.78
CA ILE A 178 -20.52 12.77 35.53
C ILE A 178 -19.16 13.47 35.47
N ALA A 179 -18.47 13.34 34.35
CA ALA A 179 -17.16 13.96 34.12
C ALA A 179 -16.90 14.33 32.65
N GLN A 180 -15.91 15.17 32.42
CA GLN A 180 -15.44 15.62 31.11
C GLN A 180 -16.55 16.21 30.23
N MET A 181 -17.51 16.92 30.83
CA MET A 181 -18.63 17.56 30.12
C MET A 181 -18.42 19.07 30.04
N ASP A 182 -18.82 19.68 28.94
CA ASP A 182 -18.85 21.13 28.82
C ASP A 182 -20.08 21.71 29.53
N GLN A 183 -19.97 22.97 29.93
CA GLN A 183 -21.05 23.77 30.52
C GLN A 183 -21.12 25.17 29.90
N SER A 184 -20.59 25.33 28.67
CA SER A 184 -20.63 26.55 27.88
C SER A 184 -22.05 26.89 27.38
N TYR A 185 -22.20 28.08 26.79
CA TYR A 185 -23.47 28.53 26.21
C TYR A 185 -24.02 27.58 25.14
N TYR A 186 -23.13 27.04 24.29
CA TYR A 186 -23.53 26.14 23.20
C TYR A 186 -23.68 24.69 23.68
N PHE A 187 -22.90 24.29 24.67
CA PHE A 187 -22.88 22.93 25.19
C PHE A 187 -23.09 22.92 26.72
N PRO A 188 -24.31 23.21 27.22
CA PRO A 188 -24.66 23.08 28.64
C PRO A 188 -24.85 21.60 29.03
N ASP A 189 -23.91 20.73 28.64
CA ASP A 189 -24.05 19.27 28.65
C ASP A 189 -24.24 18.72 30.06
N GLU A 190 -23.50 19.23 31.03
CA GLU A 190 -23.56 18.73 32.40
C GLU A 190 -24.93 19.01 33.05
N GLN A 191 -25.40 20.27 33.00
CA GLN A 191 -26.71 20.68 33.52
C GLN A 191 -27.85 19.96 32.80
N ALA A 192 -27.76 19.82 31.47
CA ALA A 192 -28.78 19.14 30.68
C ALA A 192 -28.91 17.67 31.07
N THR A 193 -27.77 16.98 31.20
CA THR A 193 -27.70 15.57 31.59
C THR A 193 -28.32 15.35 32.96
N ARG A 194 -27.91 16.14 33.97
CA ARG A 194 -28.44 16.06 35.34
C ARG A 194 -29.96 16.30 35.39
N SER A 195 -30.42 17.35 34.71
CA SER A 195 -31.83 17.73 34.67
C SER A 195 -32.68 16.64 34.01
N TRP A 196 -32.22 16.08 32.89
CA TRP A 196 -32.94 15.03 32.19
C TRP A 196 -33.03 13.75 33.05
N LEU A 197 -31.93 13.34 33.69
CA LEU A 197 -31.90 12.16 34.54
C LEU A 197 -32.83 12.29 35.75
N ASN A 198 -32.82 13.44 36.45
CA ASN A 198 -33.73 13.69 37.57
C ASN A 198 -35.20 13.63 37.15
N ASN A 199 -35.53 14.23 36.00
CA ASN A 199 -36.91 14.32 35.54
C ASN A 199 -37.44 13.01 34.96
N ASN A 200 -36.57 12.17 34.39
CA ASN A 200 -37.01 10.99 33.64
C ASN A 200 -36.67 9.66 34.32
N ILE A 201 -35.59 9.56 35.08
CA ILE A 201 -35.13 8.32 35.71
C ILE A 201 -35.58 8.24 37.16
N SER A 202 -35.10 9.16 38.02
CA SER A 202 -35.53 9.28 39.42
C SER A 202 -35.08 10.62 40.00
N PRO A 203 -35.93 11.31 40.78
CA PRO A 203 -35.55 12.54 41.49
C PRO A 203 -34.58 12.28 42.66
N ASP A 204 -34.46 11.02 43.11
CA ASP A 204 -33.58 10.62 44.23
C ASP A 204 -32.15 10.25 43.75
N LEU A 205 -31.81 10.53 42.50
CA LEU A 205 -30.47 10.28 41.97
C LEU A 205 -29.42 11.13 42.70
N THR A 206 -28.32 10.49 43.05
CA THR A 206 -27.14 11.17 43.58
C THR A 206 -26.11 11.36 42.48
N PHE A 207 -25.44 12.52 42.51
CA PHE A 207 -24.39 12.89 41.57
C PHE A 207 -23.22 13.54 42.32
N ASN A 208 -22.03 13.48 41.74
CA ASN A 208 -20.93 14.36 42.15
C ASN A 208 -21.27 15.83 41.90
N GLU A 209 -20.63 16.75 42.62
CA GLU A 209 -20.68 18.17 42.30
C GLU A 209 -20.11 18.47 40.91
N ALA A 210 -20.60 19.55 40.30
CA ALA A 210 -20.27 19.91 38.93
C ALA A 210 -18.76 20.13 38.73
N ASN A 211 -18.19 19.57 37.65
CA ASN A 211 -16.75 19.58 37.31
C ASN A 211 -15.80 18.97 38.38
N LEU A 212 -16.31 18.47 39.51
CA LEU A 212 -15.46 18.01 40.62
C LEU A 212 -14.69 16.73 40.29
N CYS A 213 -15.23 15.93 39.37
CA CYS A 213 -14.68 14.63 38.98
C CYS A 213 -13.95 14.67 37.64
N ASP A 214 -13.57 15.85 37.15
CA ASP A 214 -12.81 16.00 35.91
C ASP A 214 -11.31 15.69 36.10
N GLY A 215 -10.58 15.62 34.99
CA GLY A 215 -9.34 14.86 34.74
C GLY A 215 -8.80 14.05 35.91
N SER A 216 -7.81 14.61 36.62
CA SER A 216 -7.10 13.93 37.70
C SER A 216 -7.97 13.46 38.89
N LYS A 217 -9.18 13.98 39.04
CA LYS A 217 -10.09 13.64 40.15
C LYS A 217 -11.01 12.47 39.86
N LEU A 218 -11.23 12.13 38.59
CA LEU A 218 -12.19 11.10 38.18
C LEU A 218 -11.98 9.78 38.90
N LEU A 219 -10.74 9.28 38.90
CA LEU A 219 -10.39 8.00 39.55
C LEU A 219 -10.75 7.99 41.05
N SER A 220 -10.59 9.12 41.74
CA SER A 220 -10.91 9.23 43.16
C SER A 220 -12.42 9.22 43.39
N CYS A 221 -13.19 9.91 42.56
CA CYS A 221 -14.66 9.88 42.61
C CYS A 221 -15.18 8.46 42.39
N LEU A 222 -14.70 7.75 41.36
CA LEU A 222 -15.13 6.38 41.07
C LEU A 222 -14.85 5.42 42.24
N LYS A 223 -13.74 5.61 42.97
CA LYS A 223 -13.38 4.80 44.13
C LYS A 223 -14.20 5.12 45.38
N ALA A 224 -14.46 6.40 45.62
CA ALA A 224 -15.19 6.87 46.79
C ALA A 224 -16.69 6.58 46.66
N ASP A 225 -17.28 6.97 45.53
CA ASP A 225 -18.72 6.98 45.34
C ASP A 225 -19.26 5.62 44.90
N LYS A 226 -18.42 4.80 44.25
CA LYS A 226 -18.80 3.48 43.68
C LYS A 226 -20.10 3.58 42.87
N PRO A 227 -20.15 4.45 41.84
CA PRO A 227 -21.37 4.69 41.09
C PRO A 227 -21.86 3.45 40.34
N ASN A 228 -23.15 3.40 40.04
CA ASN A 228 -23.72 2.39 39.14
C ASN A 228 -23.82 2.86 37.69
N LEU A 229 -23.39 4.09 37.39
CA LEU A 229 -23.19 4.60 36.04
C LEU A 229 -22.14 5.72 36.04
N LEU A 230 -21.17 5.65 35.13
CA LEU A 230 -20.32 6.75 34.74
C LEU A 230 -20.84 7.33 33.43
N ILE A 231 -21.08 8.64 33.37
CA ILE A 231 -21.36 9.36 32.14
C ILE A 231 -20.22 10.33 31.88
N LEU A 232 -19.64 10.28 30.68
CA LEU A 232 -18.54 11.17 30.32
C LEU A 232 -18.57 11.63 28.87
N SER A 233 -17.77 12.65 28.58
CA SER A 233 -17.48 13.11 27.23
C SER A 233 -15.97 13.27 27.01
N GLN A 234 -15.57 14.01 25.98
CA GLN A 234 -14.19 14.24 25.56
C GLN A 234 -13.68 15.65 25.89
N HIS A 235 -14.41 16.41 26.71
CA HIS A 235 -14.06 17.79 27.08
C HIS A 235 -13.09 17.80 28.27
N LEU A 236 -11.80 17.99 27.96
CA LEU A 236 -10.73 18.03 28.95
C LEU A 236 -10.51 19.48 29.44
N LEU A 237 -10.41 19.68 30.75
CA LEU A 237 -10.10 21.00 31.32
C LEU A 237 -8.62 21.36 31.14
N SER A 238 -8.33 22.66 31.15
CA SER A 238 -6.95 23.16 31.05
C SER A 238 -6.08 22.64 32.20
N GLY A 239 -4.99 21.95 31.86
CA GLY A 239 -4.03 21.38 32.80
C GLY A 239 -4.25 19.90 33.14
N ASP A 240 -5.37 19.30 32.74
CA ASP A 240 -5.57 17.86 32.81
C ASP A 240 -4.90 17.13 31.64
N THR A 241 -4.74 15.81 31.76
CA THR A 241 -4.13 14.95 30.73
C THR A 241 -5.02 13.76 30.40
N ASN A 242 -4.96 13.25 29.17
CA ASN A 242 -5.73 12.06 28.74
C ASN A 242 -5.49 10.87 29.68
N GLN A 243 -4.23 10.65 30.08
CA GLN A 243 -3.83 9.49 30.90
C GLN A 243 -4.65 9.38 32.20
N GLN A 244 -4.94 10.50 32.85
CA GLN A 244 -5.71 10.50 34.11
C GLN A 244 -7.15 10.00 33.92
N VAL A 245 -7.77 10.34 32.79
CA VAL A 245 -9.12 9.87 32.43
C VAL A 245 -9.08 8.40 32.03
N LEU A 246 -8.06 7.99 31.26
CA LEU A 246 -7.87 6.60 30.85
C LEU A 246 -7.63 5.66 32.04
N ASP A 247 -6.84 6.09 33.04
CA ASP A 247 -6.63 5.35 34.29
C ASP A 247 -7.96 5.15 35.04
N ALA A 248 -8.82 6.17 35.04
CA ALA A 248 -10.13 6.08 35.66
C ALA A 248 -11.09 5.16 34.89
N LEU A 249 -11.06 5.18 33.55
CA LEU A 249 -11.81 4.24 32.73
C LEU A 249 -11.32 2.80 32.89
N ALA A 250 -10.01 2.59 33.04
CA ALA A 250 -9.44 1.28 33.33
C ALA A 250 -9.92 0.77 34.71
N TYR A 251 -9.98 1.63 35.72
CA TYR A 251 -10.61 1.28 36.99
C TYR A 251 -12.10 1.01 36.86
N ALA A 252 -12.85 1.82 36.08
CA ALA A 252 -14.27 1.61 35.84
C ALA A 252 -14.53 0.22 35.24
N GLU A 253 -13.70 -0.20 34.29
CA GLU A 253 -13.74 -1.53 33.70
C GLU A 253 -13.49 -2.62 34.75
N GLN A 254 -12.40 -2.53 35.53
CA GLN A 254 -12.10 -3.49 36.59
C GLN A 254 -13.22 -3.59 37.64
N ALA A 255 -13.82 -2.45 38.00
CA ALA A 255 -14.92 -2.36 38.95
C ALA A 255 -16.28 -2.68 38.34
N LYS A 256 -16.35 -2.98 37.03
CA LYS A 256 -17.57 -3.23 36.26
C LYS A 256 -18.58 -2.08 36.31
N ILE A 257 -18.11 -0.85 36.46
CA ILE A 257 -18.92 0.37 36.46
C ILE A 257 -19.35 0.64 35.01
N PRO A 258 -20.65 0.62 34.67
CA PRO A 258 -21.12 0.88 33.31
C PRO A 258 -20.78 2.29 32.83
N VAL A 259 -20.56 2.45 31.52
CA VAL A 259 -20.14 3.74 30.93
C VAL A 259 -21.09 4.21 29.83
N LEU A 260 -21.58 5.45 29.94
CA LEU A 260 -22.25 6.16 28.85
C LEU A 260 -21.35 7.30 28.36
N TYR A 261 -20.80 7.15 27.17
CA TYR A 261 -20.12 8.23 26.49
C TYR A 261 -21.12 9.04 25.65
N LEU A 262 -21.12 10.36 25.84
CA LEU A 262 -21.90 11.31 25.04
C LEU A 262 -20.94 12.22 24.31
N HIS A 263 -20.94 12.22 22.98
CA HIS A 263 -19.99 13.03 22.22
C HIS A 263 -20.23 14.54 22.40
N TRP A 264 -19.15 15.32 22.45
CA TRP A 264 -19.16 16.74 22.83
C TRP A 264 -19.61 17.64 21.68
N ASP A 265 -18.71 17.93 20.75
CA ASP A 265 -18.92 18.61 19.46
C ASP A 265 -18.62 17.62 18.32
N GLY A 266 -18.95 17.94 17.06
CA GLY A 266 -18.78 16.98 15.96
C GLY A 266 -17.33 16.54 15.68
N GLY A 267 -16.35 17.18 16.32
CA GLY A 267 -14.91 16.92 16.17
C GLY A 267 -14.40 15.80 17.07
N LEU A 268 -13.19 15.31 16.77
CA LEU A 268 -12.51 14.28 17.58
C LEU A 268 -11.30 14.89 18.31
N THR A 269 -11.36 14.95 19.64
CA THR A 269 -10.20 15.38 20.46
C THR A 269 -9.25 14.20 20.68
N ASP A 270 -8.03 14.48 21.19
CA ASP A 270 -7.09 13.41 21.56
C ASP A 270 -7.67 12.49 22.65
N LEU A 271 -8.35 13.07 23.65
CA LEU A 271 -9.06 12.27 24.65
C LEU A 271 -10.15 11.41 24.01
N GLY A 272 -10.95 11.97 23.10
CA GLY A 272 -11.97 11.21 22.37
C GLY A 272 -11.39 10.03 21.60
N ARG A 273 -10.24 10.23 20.93
CA ARG A 273 -9.51 9.19 20.22
C ARG A 273 -9.07 8.06 21.14
N ASP A 274 -8.50 8.39 22.30
CA ASP A 274 -8.04 7.39 23.28
C ASP A 274 -9.21 6.62 23.93
N ILE A 275 -10.32 7.32 24.22
CA ILE A 275 -11.55 6.70 24.73
C ILE A 275 -12.14 5.73 23.70
N PHE A 276 -12.20 6.14 22.43
CA PHE A 276 -12.71 5.31 21.33
C PHE A 276 -11.86 4.07 21.09
N ALA A 277 -10.53 4.18 21.19
CA ALA A 277 -9.65 3.02 21.16
C ALA A 277 -9.98 2.02 22.28
N LYS A 278 -10.29 2.50 23.49
CA LYS A 278 -10.66 1.65 24.63
C LYS A 278 -12.00 0.93 24.47
N PHE A 279 -12.96 1.54 23.78
CA PHE A 279 -14.29 0.95 23.55
C PHE A 279 -14.43 0.24 22.20
N HIS A 280 -13.36 0.22 21.39
CA HIS A 280 -13.35 -0.31 20.03
C HIS A 280 -14.41 0.36 19.15
N VAL A 281 -14.40 1.69 19.10
CA VAL A 281 -15.32 2.48 18.26
C VAL A 281 -14.51 3.29 17.26
N ASP A 282 -14.88 3.22 15.99
CA ASP A 282 -14.25 4.01 14.95
C ASP A 282 -15.00 5.32 14.73
N TYR A 283 -14.26 6.43 14.72
CA TYR A 283 -14.79 7.74 14.32
C TYR A 283 -14.83 7.84 12.79
N VAL A 284 -16.03 7.95 12.22
CA VAL A 284 -16.23 8.06 10.76
C VAL A 284 -16.14 9.51 10.31
N GLY A 285 -16.60 10.45 11.13
CA GLY A 285 -16.52 11.87 10.81
C GLY A 285 -17.60 12.71 11.45
N ASP A 286 -17.40 14.02 11.32
CA ASP A 286 -18.31 15.06 11.75
C ASP A 286 -19.62 15.04 10.95
N ASN A 287 -20.76 15.21 11.64
CA ASN A 287 -22.08 15.36 11.06
C ASN A 287 -22.30 16.76 10.46
N TYR A 288 -21.33 17.69 10.56
CA TYR A 288 -21.45 19.08 10.14
C TYR A 288 -21.94 19.24 8.69
N TRP A 289 -21.39 18.47 7.74
CA TRP A 289 -21.79 18.53 6.33
C TRP A 289 -22.77 17.44 5.91
N ARG A 290 -23.20 16.58 6.84
CA ARG A 290 -24.19 15.51 6.56
C ARG A 290 -25.56 15.85 7.11
N LYS A 291 -25.62 16.56 8.25
CA LYS A 291 -26.84 17.00 8.95
C LYS A 291 -27.80 15.83 9.22
N LEU A 292 -27.27 14.67 9.56
CA LEU A 292 -28.05 13.44 9.70
C LEU A 292 -28.73 13.34 11.07
N GLY A 293 -29.91 12.73 11.08
CA GLY A 293 -30.69 12.40 12.26
C GLY A 293 -31.61 11.21 11.99
N LEU A 294 -32.58 11.03 12.89
CA LEU A 294 -33.57 9.97 12.85
C LEU A 294 -34.96 10.56 12.67
N VAL A 295 -35.70 10.06 11.68
CA VAL A 295 -37.11 10.39 11.47
C VAL A 295 -37.91 9.13 11.23
N ASP A 296 -38.93 8.90 12.05
CA ASP A 296 -39.79 7.71 12.02
C ASP A 296 -38.99 6.39 12.03
N TRP A 297 -37.87 6.36 12.77
CA TRP A 297 -36.93 5.24 12.71
C TRP A 297 -37.35 4.10 13.64
N ALA A 298 -37.18 2.86 13.20
CA ALA A 298 -37.55 1.67 13.95
C ALA A 298 -36.30 0.86 14.38
N PRO A 299 -36.02 0.73 15.70
CA PRO A 299 -34.93 -0.10 16.21
C PRO A 299 -34.96 -1.56 15.78
N SER A 300 -36.14 -2.11 15.47
CA SER A 300 -36.29 -3.47 14.96
C SER A 300 -35.54 -3.72 13.64
N SER A 301 -35.19 -2.66 12.89
CA SER A 301 -34.38 -2.76 11.67
C SER A 301 -32.95 -3.28 11.92
N LEU A 302 -32.46 -3.22 13.17
CA LEU A 302 -31.12 -3.70 13.54
C LEU A 302 -31.12 -5.12 14.14
N MET A 303 -32.30 -5.75 14.26
CA MET A 303 -32.44 -7.08 14.84
C MET A 303 -32.05 -8.17 13.83
N ASN A 304 -31.32 -9.19 14.29
CA ASN A 304 -30.83 -10.31 13.49
C ASN A 304 -29.91 -9.91 12.33
N VAL A 305 -29.27 -8.76 12.43
CA VAL A 305 -28.32 -8.27 11.43
C VAL A 305 -26.91 -8.81 11.75
N VAL A 306 -26.23 -9.31 10.71
CA VAL A 306 -24.80 -9.61 10.71
C VAL A 306 -24.20 -8.73 9.60
N PRO A 307 -23.02 -8.13 9.78
CA PRO A 307 -22.41 -7.32 8.73
C PRO A 307 -22.26 -8.10 7.41
N ASP A 308 -22.54 -7.46 6.29
CA ASP A 308 -22.47 -8.08 4.95
C ASP A 308 -21.07 -8.66 4.67
N SER A 309 -20.01 -8.00 5.15
CA SER A 309 -18.65 -8.51 5.07
C SER A 309 -18.51 -9.87 5.76
N VAL A 310 -19.03 -10.03 6.97
CA VAL A 310 -18.99 -11.30 7.73
C VAL A 310 -19.84 -12.37 7.03
N ILE A 311 -20.99 -12.02 6.46
CA ILE A 311 -21.81 -12.96 5.67
C ILE A 311 -21.02 -13.50 4.47
N THR A 312 -20.40 -12.61 3.70
CA THR A 312 -19.58 -12.96 2.53
C THR A 312 -18.37 -13.82 2.92
N GLN A 313 -17.72 -13.50 4.04
CA GLN A 313 -16.61 -14.30 4.58
C GLN A 313 -17.05 -15.69 5.02
N GLN A 314 -18.17 -15.80 5.76
CA GLN A 314 -18.73 -17.09 6.17
C GLN A 314 -19.15 -17.96 4.97
N ALA A 315 -19.60 -17.34 3.88
CA ALA A 315 -19.88 -18.05 2.64
C ALA A 315 -18.60 -18.65 2.02
N LEU A 316 -17.48 -17.91 2.00
CA LEU A 316 -16.17 -18.44 1.58
C LEU A 316 -15.72 -19.61 2.46
N LEU A 317 -15.76 -19.45 3.79
CA LEU A 317 -15.37 -20.52 4.73
C LEU A 317 -16.24 -21.77 4.55
N SER A 318 -17.54 -21.60 4.35
CA SER A 318 -18.45 -22.72 4.09
C SER A 318 -18.10 -23.46 2.78
N ARG A 319 -17.64 -22.75 1.74
CA ARG A 319 -17.15 -23.39 0.51
C ARG A 319 -15.86 -24.18 0.75
N PHE A 320 -14.96 -23.71 1.60
CA PHE A 320 -13.77 -24.50 1.97
C PHE A 320 -14.15 -25.80 2.70
N GLU A 321 -15.04 -25.73 3.69
CA GLU A 321 -15.45 -26.91 4.45
C GLU A 321 -16.20 -27.93 3.59
N THR A 322 -17.10 -27.46 2.72
CA THR A 322 -17.91 -28.31 1.84
C THR A 322 -17.21 -28.68 0.53
N GLN A 323 -16.03 -28.08 0.26
CA GLN A 323 -15.30 -28.17 -1.01
C GLN A 323 -16.13 -27.77 -2.24
N ASN A 324 -17.14 -26.92 -2.04
CA ASN A 324 -18.12 -26.58 -3.07
C ASN A 324 -17.83 -25.21 -3.70
N PHE A 325 -16.80 -25.16 -4.54
CA PHE A 325 -16.49 -24.01 -5.38
C PHE A 325 -17.00 -24.25 -6.81
N ASN A 326 -17.67 -23.25 -7.40
CA ASN A 326 -17.95 -23.20 -8.85
C ASN A 326 -16.98 -22.25 -9.57
N VAL A 327 -15.76 -22.12 -9.03
CA VAL A 327 -14.67 -21.38 -9.65
C VAL A 327 -14.08 -22.22 -10.77
N ASP A 328 -13.98 -21.64 -11.97
CA ASP A 328 -13.28 -22.25 -13.09
C ASP A 328 -11.97 -21.50 -13.35
N LEU A 329 -10.91 -21.96 -12.69
CA LEU A 329 -9.57 -21.38 -12.83
C LEU A 329 -9.03 -21.50 -14.27
N SER A 330 -9.54 -22.41 -15.09
CA SER A 330 -9.08 -22.57 -16.48
C SER A 330 -9.45 -21.37 -17.37
N GLN A 331 -10.45 -20.58 -16.97
CA GLN A 331 -10.86 -19.35 -17.68
C GLN A 331 -9.95 -18.16 -17.36
N CYS A 332 -9.13 -18.23 -16.31
CA CYS A 332 -8.19 -17.17 -16.00
C CYS A 332 -7.10 -17.09 -17.08
N ASP A 333 -6.61 -15.90 -17.40
CA ASP A 333 -5.41 -15.71 -18.22
C ASP A 333 -4.14 -15.89 -17.37
N ASP A 334 -3.02 -15.26 -17.71
CA ASP A 334 -1.77 -15.35 -16.93
C ASP A 334 -1.74 -14.44 -15.68
N LYS A 335 -2.62 -13.43 -15.60
CA LYS A 335 -2.60 -12.37 -14.57
C LYS A 335 -3.95 -12.02 -13.95
N SER A 336 -5.05 -12.45 -14.58
CA SER A 336 -6.40 -12.03 -14.25
C SER A 336 -7.40 -13.16 -14.50
N CYS A 337 -8.57 -13.03 -13.89
CA CYS A 337 -9.67 -13.96 -14.07
C CYS A 337 -10.89 -13.18 -14.57
N PRO A 338 -11.51 -13.56 -15.70
CA PRO A 338 -12.74 -12.93 -16.14
C PRO A 338 -13.91 -13.30 -15.23
N GLU A 339 -15.01 -12.54 -15.30
CA GLU A 339 -16.22 -12.76 -14.48
C GLU A 339 -16.73 -14.21 -14.57
N VAL A 340 -16.65 -14.84 -15.75
CA VAL A 340 -17.07 -16.24 -15.98
C VAL A 340 -16.29 -17.26 -15.16
N ALA A 341 -15.10 -16.92 -14.66
CA ALA A 341 -14.31 -17.77 -13.75
C ALA A 341 -14.91 -17.82 -12.33
N ASN A 342 -15.84 -16.92 -12.00
CA ASN A 342 -16.47 -16.76 -10.69
C ASN A 342 -15.50 -16.45 -9.52
N MET A 343 -14.27 -16.00 -9.81
CA MET A 343 -13.27 -15.72 -8.78
C MET A 343 -13.67 -14.56 -7.86
N ASP A 344 -14.25 -13.48 -8.40
CA ASP A 344 -14.63 -12.31 -7.61
C ASP A 344 -15.65 -12.65 -6.52
N SER A 345 -16.80 -13.19 -6.94
CA SER A 345 -17.94 -13.47 -6.06
C SER A 345 -17.73 -14.67 -5.13
N GLN A 346 -16.88 -15.64 -5.52
CA GLN A 346 -16.64 -16.83 -4.69
C GLN A 346 -15.40 -16.75 -3.81
N PHE A 347 -14.41 -15.92 -4.17
CA PHE A 347 -13.13 -15.86 -3.48
C PHE A 347 -12.70 -14.42 -3.15
N TYR A 348 -12.48 -13.55 -4.16
CA TYR A 348 -11.78 -12.28 -3.94
C TYR A 348 -12.52 -11.32 -3.02
N ASP A 349 -13.85 -11.20 -3.11
CA ASP A 349 -14.61 -10.27 -2.26
C ASP A 349 -14.39 -10.58 -0.77
N ALA A 350 -14.50 -11.87 -0.41
CA ALA A 350 -14.28 -12.36 0.95
C ALA A 350 -12.80 -12.28 1.35
N ALA A 351 -11.89 -12.78 0.52
CA ALA A 351 -10.46 -12.83 0.83
C ALA A 351 -9.86 -11.41 0.98
N ASN A 352 -10.23 -10.47 0.12
CA ASN A 352 -9.83 -9.07 0.25
C ASN A 352 -10.44 -8.42 1.49
N SER A 353 -11.71 -8.70 1.81
CA SER A 353 -12.34 -8.19 3.02
C SER A 353 -11.59 -8.62 4.28
N ILE A 354 -11.21 -9.91 4.38
CA ILE A 354 -10.43 -10.44 5.50
C ILE A 354 -9.03 -9.81 5.53
N ARG A 355 -8.37 -9.76 4.38
CA ARG A 355 -7.01 -9.19 4.27
C ARG A 355 -6.97 -7.74 4.74
N GLN A 356 -7.91 -6.89 4.31
CA GLN A 356 -7.92 -5.47 4.72
C GLN A 356 -8.19 -5.31 6.21
N TRP A 357 -9.09 -6.13 6.77
CA TRP A 357 -9.38 -6.12 8.20
C TRP A 357 -8.14 -6.50 9.02
N LEU A 358 -7.50 -7.61 8.68
CA LEU A 358 -6.31 -8.08 9.38
C LEU A 358 -5.11 -7.16 9.18
N LYS A 359 -4.94 -6.59 7.97
CA LYS A 359 -3.89 -5.60 7.69
C LYS A 359 -3.96 -4.42 8.66
N SER A 360 -5.15 -3.86 8.86
CA SER A 360 -5.33 -2.71 9.77
C SER A 360 -4.87 -3.04 11.20
N LEU A 361 -5.22 -4.23 11.69
CA LEU A 361 -4.83 -4.68 13.03
C LEU A 361 -3.33 -5.00 13.13
N ASP A 362 -2.75 -5.62 12.10
CA ASP A 362 -1.34 -6.04 12.06
C ASP A 362 -0.40 -4.81 11.96
N GLU A 363 -0.73 -3.81 11.11
CA GLU A 363 0.03 -2.55 11.01
C GLU A 363 -0.01 -1.72 12.31
N GLN A 364 -1.12 -1.82 13.06
CA GLN A 364 -1.27 -1.25 14.40
C GLN A 364 -0.53 -2.06 15.48
N LYS A 365 0.03 -3.23 15.11
CA LYS A 365 0.78 -4.14 15.99
C LYS A 365 -0.08 -4.68 17.14
N ILE A 366 -1.38 -4.87 16.89
CA ILE A 366 -2.27 -5.49 17.89
C ILE A 366 -1.77 -6.91 18.15
N SER A 367 -1.49 -7.24 19.40
CA SER A 367 -1.05 -8.58 19.77
C SER A 367 -2.26 -9.50 19.86
N LEU A 368 -2.80 -9.90 18.71
CA LEU A 368 -4.11 -10.56 18.57
C LEU A 368 -4.36 -11.65 19.62
N PHE A 369 -3.41 -12.56 19.80
CA PHE A 369 -3.50 -13.71 20.71
C PHE A 369 -3.16 -13.40 22.17
N GLU A 370 -2.70 -12.19 22.48
CA GLU A 370 -2.47 -11.70 23.85
C GLU A 370 -3.61 -10.78 24.35
N GLN A 371 -4.60 -10.50 23.50
CA GLN A 371 -5.77 -9.69 23.82
C GLN A 371 -7.00 -10.55 24.06
N ASP A 372 -7.86 -10.13 24.99
CA ASP A 372 -9.23 -10.62 25.08
C ASP A 372 -10.02 -10.16 23.84
N GLY A 373 -10.99 -10.96 23.40
CA GLY A 373 -11.77 -10.67 22.17
C GLY A 373 -11.07 -11.13 20.89
N TYR A 374 -11.44 -10.49 19.76
CA TYR A 374 -10.98 -10.81 18.39
C TYR A 374 -11.10 -12.29 17.99
N GLN A 375 -12.03 -13.03 18.59
CA GLN A 375 -12.13 -14.48 18.37
C GLN A 375 -12.34 -14.82 16.89
N TYR A 376 -13.13 -14.03 16.19
CA TYR A 376 -13.41 -14.24 14.79
C TYR A 376 -12.15 -14.09 13.92
N GLU A 377 -11.37 -13.03 14.12
CA GLU A 377 -10.12 -12.75 13.43
C GLU A 377 -9.07 -13.81 13.73
N LYS A 378 -8.94 -14.24 15.01
CA LYS A 378 -8.03 -15.32 15.43
C LYS A 378 -8.30 -16.61 14.66
N LEU A 379 -9.56 -16.99 14.47
CA LEU A 379 -9.94 -18.21 13.73
C LEU A 379 -9.52 -18.14 12.26
N MET A 380 -9.66 -16.99 11.61
CA MET A 380 -9.25 -16.81 10.21
C MET A 380 -7.74 -16.94 10.05
N VAL A 381 -6.99 -16.31 10.97
CA VAL A 381 -5.53 -16.37 11.01
C VAL A 381 -5.06 -17.81 11.26
N LEU A 382 -5.63 -18.52 12.24
CA LEU A 382 -5.27 -19.92 12.54
C LEU A 382 -5.62 -20.87 11.40
N LEU A 383 -6.75 -20.65 10.70
CA LEU A 383 -7.12 -21.42 9.53
C LEU A 383 -6.09 -21.28 8.40
N ALA A 384 -5.67 -20.05 8.13
CA ALA A 384 -4.64 -19.77 7.13
C ALA A 384 -3.31 -20.42 7.48
N ASP A 385 -2.86 -20.29 8.74
CA ASP A 385 -1.63 -20.94 9.24
C ASP A 385 -1.66 -22.45 9.04
N HIS A 386 -2.83 -23.10 9.25
CA HIS A 386 -3.00 -24.53 9.00
C HIS A 386 -2.90 -24.86 7.51
N TYR A 387 -3.57 -24.11 6.64
CA TYR A 387 -3.47 -24.30 5.19
C TYR A 387 -2.04 -24.16 4.67
N ARG A 388 -1.22 -23.25 5.23
CA ARG A 388 0.22 -23.17 4.89
C ARG A 388 0.98 -24.47 5.10
N GLN A 389 0.60 -25.26 6.09
CA GLN A 389 1.30 -26.52 6.40
C GLN A 389 1.12 -27.59 5.33
N THR A 390 0.09 -27.45 4.51
CA THR A 390 -0.26 -28.43 3.46
C THR A 390 -0.07 -27.88 2.05
N ALA A 391 0.26 -26.59 1.91
CA ALA A 391 0.60 -25.99 0.64
C ALA A 391 1.80 -26.71 0.01
N SER A 392 1.73 -26.98 -1.29
CA SER A 392 2.79 -27.65 -2.04
C SER A 392 2.92 -27.01 -3.41
N PHE A 393 4.07 -26.38 -3.67
CA PHE A 393 4.37 -25.76 -4.95
C PHE A 393 5.27 -26.66 -5.83
N PRO A 394 5.20 -26.55 -7.17
CA PRO A 394 4.28 -25.68 -7.93
C PRO A 394 2.83 -26.19 -7.94
N MET A 395 1.89 -25.26 -8.06
CA MET A 395 0.49 -25.51 -8.39
C MET A 395 0.17 -24.93 -9.77
N ASP A 396 -0.88 -25.45 -10.38
CA ASP A 396 -1.33 -25.09 -11.72
C ASP A 396 -2.84 -24.99 -11.79
N LYS A 397 -3.35 -23.96 -12.49
CA LYS A 397 -4.77 -23.65 -12.59
C LYS A 397 -5.62 -24.73 -13.29
N GLN A 398 -4.99 -25.65 -14.03
CA GLN A 398 -5.69 -26.73 -14.73
C GLN A 398 -5.56 -28.08 -14.01
N SER A 399 -4.39 -28.37 -13.44
CA SER A 399 -4.08 -29.70 -12.89
C SER A 399 -4.14 -29.78 -11.37
N THR A 400 -4.07 -28.65 -10.64
CA THR A 400 -4.30 -28.62 -9.19
C THR A 400 -5.79 -28.49 -8.90
N GLY A 401 -6.32 -29.29 -7.97
CA GLY A 401 -7.73 -29.19 -7.59
C GLY A 401 -8.08 -27.79 -7.08
N THR A 402 -9.20 -27.24 -7.55
CA THR A 402 -9.62 -25.85 -7.27
C THR A 402 -9.61 -25.52 -5.78
N THR A 403 -10.13 -26.40 -4.93
CA THR A 403 -10.13 -26.18 -3.47
C THR A 403 -8.72 -26.10 -2.90
N GLU A 404 -7.81 -26.94 -3.36
CA GLU A 404 -6.43 -26.98 -2.86
C GLU A 404 -5.64 -25.76 -3.32
N PHE A 405 -5.83 -25.33 -4.56
CA PHE A 405 -5.32 -24.06 -5.08
C PHE A 405 -5.82 -22.90 -4.22
N LEU A 406 -7.14 -22.80 -4.00
CA LEU A 406 -7.75 -21.70 -3.26
C LEU A 406 -7.43 -21.71 -1.76
N LYS A 407 -7.12 -22.86 -1.15
CA LYS A 407 -6.63 -22.92 0.25
C LYS A 407 -5.24 -22.30 0.38
N SER A 408 -4.31 -22.64 -0.52
CA SER A 408 -2.99 -22.00 -0.58
C SER A 408 -3.13 -20.51 -0.85
N TYR A 409 -4.00 -20.15 -1.79
CA TYR A 409 -4.24 -18.76 -2.17
C TYR A 409 -4.89 -17.96 -1.03
N PHE A 410 -5.82 -18.55 -0.28
CA PHE A 410 -6.40 -17.95 0.93
C PHE A 410 -5.34 -17.70 1.99
N ALA A 411 -4.47 -18.70 2.22
CA ALA A 411 -3.36 -18.53 3.15
C ALA A 411 -2.50 -17.33 2.73
N ASP A 412 -2.16 -17.17 1.46
CA ASP A 412 -1.38 -16.01 1.01
C ASP A 412 -2.02 -14.66 1.34
N TYR A 413 -3.36 -14.55 1.25
CA TYR A 413 -4.12 -13.33 1.57
C TYR A 413 -4.25 -13.05 3.06
N VAL A 414 -4.18 -14.09 3.89
CA VAL A 414 -4.35 -13.99 5.34
C VAL A 414 -2.98 -14.06 6.01
N GLN A 415 -2.43 -12.87 6.28
CA GLN A 415 -1.14 -12.69 6.95
C GLN A 415 -1.31 -11.86 8.21
N TYR A 416 -0.58 -12.25 9.25
CA TYR A 416 -0.58 -11.56 10.53
C TYR A 416 0.75 -11.83 11.25
N ASN A 417 1.67 -10.87 11.22
CA ASN A 417 3.03 -11.08 11.75
C ASN A 417 3.26 -10.48 13.14
N SER A 418 2.41 -9.57 13.63
CA SER A 418 2.50 -8.96 14.97
C SER A 418 2.04 -9.91 16.08
N ARG A 419 2.73 -11.05 16.20
CA ARG A 419 2.44 -12.14 17.15
C ARG A 419 3.70 -12.95 17.45
N ARG A 420 3.67 -13.71 18.55
CA ARG A 420 4.78 -14.58 18.97
C ARG A 420 4.82 -15.93 18.26
N ILE A 421 3.68 -16.58 18.05
CA ILE A 421 3.66 -17.90 17.41
C ILE A 421 3.06 -17.75 16.04
N ASN A 422 3.85 -18.00 15.00
CA ASN A 422 3.39 -18.09 13.61
C ASN A 422 4.13 -19.25 12.96
N PRO A 423 3.49 -20.42 12.76
CA PRO A 423 4.17 -21.58 12.21
C PRO A 423 4.81 -21.30 10.85
N LYS A 424 6.07 -21.70 10.67
CA LYS A 424 6.74 -21.61 9.37
C LYS A 424 5.95 -22.37 8.30
N GLN A 425 5.96 -21.87 7.08
CA GLN A 425 5.41 -22.58 5.94
C GLN A 425 6.43 -23.63 5.44
N PRO A 426 6.11 -24.94 5.42
CA PRO A 426 7.09 -25.98 5.07
C PRO A 426 7.54 -25.94 3.62
N ASN A 427 6.63 -25.71 2.68
CA ASN A 427 6.93 -25.60 1.25
C ASN A 427 6.82 -24.14 0.80
N MET A 428 7.97 -23.56 0.49
CA MET A 428 8.15 -22.18 0.05
C MET A 428 8.39 -22.08 -1.47
N GLY A 429 8.25 -23.21 -2.16
CA GLY A 429 8.47 -23.33 -3.59
C GLY A 429 9.86 -22.85 -3.99
N ASN A 430 9.94 -22.01 -5.01
CA ASN A 430 11.22 -21.45 -5.46
C ASN A 430 11.55 -20.07 -4.85
N PHE A 431 10.84 -19.61 -3.81
CA PHE A 431 11.15 -18.33 -3.14
C PHE A 431 12.32 -18.43 -2.14
N SER A 432 12.31 -19.38 -1.21
CA SER A 432 13.34 -19.55 -0.18
C SER A 432 13.22 -20.92 0.45
N ARG A 433 14.21 -21.36 1.23
CA ARG A 433 14.10 -22.51 2.14
C ARG A 433 13.22 -22.14 3.33
N SER A 434 12.52 -23.13 3.87
CA SER A 434 11.68 -22.99 5.06
C SER A 434 12.42 -23.29 6.37
N GLU A 435 13.58 -23.95 6.30
CA GLU A 435 14.36 -24.34 7.46
C GLU A 435 15.81 -23.87 7.35
N PHE A 436 16.32 -23.32 8.45
CA PHE A 436 17.69 -22.85 8.59
C PHE A 436 18.34 -23.61 9.75
N GLY A 437 19.33 -24.45 9.42
CA GLY A 437 20.00 -25.35 10.36
C GLY A 437 20.83 -24.63 11.44
N ALA A 438 21.50 -25.43 12.27
CA ALA A 438 22.32 -24.93 13.38
C ALA A 438 23.52 -24.06 12.93
N ASP A 439 23.97 -24.21 11.69
CA ASP A 439 25.06 -23.42 11.11
C ASP A 439 24.66 -21.96 10.86
N VAL A 440 23.36 -21.66 10.82
CA VAL A 440 22.84 -20.30 10.71
C VAL A 440 22.70 -19.72 12.12
N LYS A 441 23.59 -18.81 12.48
CA LYS A 441 23.60 -18.22 13.81
C LYS A 441 22.42 -17.28 14.02
N ARG A 442 21.71 -17.44 15.14
CA ARG A 442 20.76 -16.46 15.66
C ARG A 442 21.55 -15.42 16.47
N ILE A 443 21.38 -14.15 16.14
CA ILE A 443 22.16 -13.04 16.66
C ILE A 443 21.26 -11.93 17.20
N ASP A 444 21.82 -11.18 18.14
CA ASP A 444 21.30 -9.88 18.56
C ASP A 444 22.30 -8.81 18.10
N THR A 445 21.83 -7.81 17.37
CA THR A 445 22.69 -6.81 16.75
C THR A 445 22.06 -5.43 16.73
N THR A 446 22.89 -4.41 16.79
CA THR A 446 22.46 -3.02 16.62
C THR A 446 22.86 -2.57 15.23
N VAL A 447 21.90 -2.10 14.45
CA VAL A 447 22.10 -1.55 13.11
C VAL A 447 21.98 -0.04 13.20
N ASN A 448 23.05 0.65 12.82
CA ASN A 448 23.05 2.10 12.63
C ASN A 448 22.85 2.39 11.16
N MET A 449 21.88 3.25 10.85
CA MET A 449 21.49 3.58 9.48
C MET A 449 21.36 5.08 9.32
N GLU A 450 21.60 5.55 8.11
CA GLU A 450 21.15 6.86 7.67
C GLU A 450 19.85 6.67 6.89
N SER A 451 18.81 7.40 7.27
CA SER A 451 17.50 7.26 6.65
C SER A 451 17.52 7.71 5.19
N LYS A 452 16.83 6.98 4.32
CA LYS A 452 16.53 7.41 2.95
C LYS A 452 15.09 7.05 2.63
N ARG A 453 14.37 7.98 2.00
CA ARG A 453 12.98 7.81 1.58
C ARG A 453 12.83 6.55 0.72
N ASN A 454 11.64 5.97 0.81
CA ASN A 454 11.30 4.60 0.38
C ASN A 454 11.78 3.58 1.40
N PHE A 455 12.98 3.03 1.27
CA PHE A 455 13.56 2.10 2.25
C PHE A 455 15.06 1.89 2.08
N ARG A 456 15.67 1.19 3.05
CA ARG A 456 17.06 0.70 3.06
C ARG A 456 17.08 -0.72 3.65
N SER A 457 17.98 -1.57 3.18
CA SER A 457 18.20 -2.86 3.84
C SER A 457 18.83 -2.72 5.23
N ALA A 458 18.23 -3.38 6.23
CA ALA A 458 18.79 -3.50 7.58
C ALA A 458 20.01 -4.44 7.62
N GLY A 459 20.20 -5.29 6.61
CA GLY A 459 21.27 -6.30 6.58
C GLY A 459 21.08 -7.42 7.61
N VAL A 460 19.84 -7.65 8.05
CA VAL A 460 19.45 -8.76 8.91
C VAL A 460 18.33 -9.56 8.24
N TYR A 461 18.12 -10.79 8.72
CA TYR A 461 17.20 -11.75 8.12
C TYR A 461 16.24 -12.27 9.19
N ALA A 462 14.93 -12.18 8.93
CA ALA A 462 13.90 -12.81 9.74
C ALA A 462 13.78 -14.29 9.36
N LEU A 463 13.93 -15.20 10.31
CA LEU A 463 13.86 -16.63 10.04
C LEU A 463 12.39 -17.11 9.99
N PRO A 464 12.02 -18.01 9.05
CA PRO A 464 10.64 -18.48 8.94
C PRO A 464 10.15 -19.13 10.24
N GLY A 465 9.06 -18.61 10.78
CA GLY A 465 8.40 -19.06 12.00
C GLY A 465 9.15 -18.80 13.31
N GLU A 466 10.26 -18.06 13.29
CA GLU A 466 11.00 -17.66 14.49
C GLU A 466 10.68 -16.19 14.83
N THR A 467 10.41 -15.93 16.11
CA THR A 467 10.08 -14.59 16.59
C THR A 467 11.33 -13.75 16.73
N PHE A 468 11.28 -12.52 16.22
CA PHE A 468 12.31 -11.52 16.47
C PHE A 468 11.70 -10.24 17.03
N THR A 469 12.53 -9.41 17.65
CA THR A 469 12.13 -8.11 18.17
C THR A 469 12.98 -7.00 17.57
N VAL A 470 12.39 -5.82 17.39
CA VAL A 470 13.11 -4.61 16.99
C VAL A 470 12.81 -3.50 17.98
N THR A 471 13.85 -2.93 18.59
CA THR A 471 13.75 -1.74 19.44
C THR A 471 14.37 -0.56 18.72
N ARG A 472 13.66 0.57 18.63
CA ARG A 472 14.24 1.82 18.16
C ARG A 472 14.92 2.56 19.31
N LYS A 473 16.20 2.88 19.15
CA LYS A 473 17.08 3.39 20.22
C LYS A 473 17.32 4.90 20.12
N ASP A 474 17.21 5.48 18.92
CA ASP A 474 17.24 6.92 18.73
C ASP A 474 15.88 7.58 19.04
N ASN A 475 15.87 8.92 19.08
CA ASN A 475 14.68 9.75 19.27
C ASN A 475 14.50 10.79 18.16
N ASN A 476 15.06 10.55 16.98
CA ASN A 476 15.02 11.52 15.89
C ASN A 476 13.63 11.58 15.23
N ASP A 477 13.25 12.75 14.71
CA ASP A 477 11.97 12.93 14.02
C ASP A 477 12.02 12.35 12.60
N VAL A 478 11.87 11.03 12.51
CA VAL A 478 11.76 10.26 11.25
C VAL A 478 10.83 9.07 11.48
N THR A 479 9.82 8.93 10.63
CA THR A 479 8.95 7.76 10.65
C THR A 479 9.76 6.56 10.21
N THR A 480 9.80 5.51 11.04
CA THR A 480 10.60 4.30 10.80
C THR A 480 9.67 3.10 10.80
N LYS A 481 9.63 2.34 9.70
CA LYS A 481 8.80 1.13 9.60
C LYS A 481 9.62 -0.09 9.21
N ILE A 482 9.36 -1.23 9.85
CA ILE A 482 10.00 -2.51 9.57
C ILE A 482 9.15 -3.27 8.55
N VAL A 483 9.79 -3.80 7.51
CA VAL A 483 9.17 -4.63 6.46
C VAL A 483 10.05 -5.85 6.23
N ILE A 484 9.45 -7.02 6.01
CA ILE A 484 10.15 -8.27 5.66
C ILE A 484 9.95 -8.50 4.17
N ASN A 485 11.04 -8.72 3.44
CA ASN A 485 11.15 -8.81 1.98
C ASN A 485 10.91 -7.49 1.22
N SER A 486 11.27 -7.47 -0.06
CA SER A 486 11.14 -6.35 -1.01
C SER A 486 10.38 -6.73 -2.29
N LEU A 487 9.87 -7.97 -2.37
CA LEU A 487 9.26 -8.51 -3.58
C LEU A 487 7.89 -7.91 -3.85
N ARG A 488 7.62 -7.63 -5.12
CA ARG A 488 6.30 -7.23 -5.62
C ARG A 488 5.42 -8.46 -5.83
N SER A 489 4.12 -8.35 -5.56
CA SER A 489 3.19 -9.50 -5.56
C SER A 489 2.98 -10.16 -6.92
N GLY A 490 3.27 -9.46 -8.02
CA GLY A 490 3.21 -10.05 -9.36
C GLY A 490 4.43 -10.91 -9.72
N ALA A 491 5.45 -10.97 -8.86
CA ALA A 491 6.56 -11.91 -8.98
C ALA A 491 6.09 -13.37 -8.77
N THR A 492 4.85 -13.59 -8.32
CA THR A 492 4.19 -14.88 -8.39
C THR A 492 3.21 -14.85 -9.56
N HIS A 493 3.27 -15.86 -10.42
CA HIS A 493 2.46 -15.95 -11.64
C HIS A 493 1.39 -17.02 -11.49
N GLU A 494 0.52 -16.88 -10.48
CA GLU A 494 -0.35 -17.95 -10.00
C GLU A 494 -1.27 -18.58 -11.07
N PHE A 495 -1.58 -17.85 -12.14
CA PHE A 495 -2.42 -18.34 -13.24
C PHE A 495 -1.64 -18.69 -14.52
N SER A 496 -0.32 -18.57 -14.52
CA SER A 496 0.50 -19.14 -15.59
C SER A 496 0.56 -20.66 -15.46
N LYS A 497 0.87 -21.36 -16.57
CA LYS A 497 1.05 -22.82 -16.55
C LYS A 497 2.17 -23.18 -15.58
N ASP A 498 1.87 -24.03 -14.59
CA ASP A 498 2.78 -24.39 -13.49
C ASP A 498 3.35 -23.14 -12.77
N GLY A 499 2.63 -22.02 -12.82
CA GLY A 499 3.13 -20.69 -12.49
C GLY A 499 2.95 -20.29 -11.03
N TYR A 500 2.08 -20.97 -10.28
CA TYR A 500 1.95 -20.78 -8.85
C TYR A 500 3.07 -21.54 -8.14
N THR A 501 4.28 -20.97 -8.18
CA THR A 501 5.54 -21.63 -7.81
C THR A 501 6.02 -21.30 -6.40
N ARG A 502 5.33 -20.41 -5.68
CA ARG A 502 5.71 -19.82 -4.39
C ARG A 502 4.52 -19.06 -3.79
N PRO A 503 4.54 -18.68 -2.51
CA PRO A 503 3.53 -17.78 -1.94
C PRO A 503 3.43 -16.46 -2.71
N LYS A 504 2.22 -15.93 -2.89
CA LYS A 504 1.97 -14.69 -3.67
C LYS A 504 2.42 -13.42 -2.97
N LEU A 505 2.06 -13.27 -1.70
CA LEU A 505 2.24 -12.03 -0.94
C LEU A 505 3.46 -12.13 -0.02
N LEU A 506 4.66 -12.21 -0.59
CA LEU A 506 5.89 -12.48 0.17
C LEU A 506 6.36 -11.33 1.07
N THR A 507 6.05 -10.10 0.68
CA THR A 507 6.40 -8.90 1.44
C THR A 507 5.36 -8.62 2.52
N SER A 508 5.83 -8.45 3.76
CA SER A 508 4.96 -8.15 4.89
C SER A 508 4.30 -6.78 4.76
N PHE A 509 3.35 -6.48 5.65
CA PHE A 509 2.95 -5.10 5.89
C PHE A 509 4.09 -4.29 6.54
N ALA A 510 3.88 -2.98 6.69
CA ALA A 510 4.88 -2.07 7.24
C ALA A 510 4.56 -1.70 8.70
N TYR A 511 5.42 -2.13 9.62
CA TYR A 511 5.24 -1.98 11.06
C TYR A 511 6.01 -0.78 11.58
N GLU A 512 5.33 0.32 11.92
CA GLU A 512 5.99 1.50 12.51
C GLU A 512 6.58 1.17 13.88
N VAL A 513 7.83 1.57 14.10
CA VAL A 513 8.53 1.51 15.38
C VAL A 513 8.87 2.93 15.84
N LYS A 514 8.20 3.39 16.89
CA LYS A 514 8.39 4.70 17.51
C LYS A 514 9.68 4.73 18.33
N ALA A 515 10.21 5.92 18.59
CA ALA A 515 11.37 6.10 19.46
C ALA A 515 11.16 5.41 20.83
N GLY A 516 12.10 4.55 21.23
CA GLY A 516 12.02 3.76 22.47
C GLY A 516 11.08 2.56 22.45
N GLU A 517 10.25 2.40 21.40
CA GLU A 517 9.32 1.28 21.26
C GLU A 517 10.09 -0.01 20.91
N THR A 518 9.59 -1.14 21.42
CA THR A 518 9.98 -2.48 20.98
C THR A 518 8.79 -3.16 20.35
N ILE A 519 8.96 -3.64 19.11
CA ILE A 519 7.94 -4.41 18.40
C ILE A 519 8.37 -5.88 18.30
N THR A 520 7.40 -6.79 18.26
CA THR A 520 7.62 -8.24 18.16
C THR A 520 6.94 -8.77 16.91
N LEU A 521 7.70 -9.48 16.06
CA LEU A 521 7.21 -10.00 14.78
C LEU A 521 7.62 -11.47 14.58
N THR A 522 6.72 -12.25 13.97
CA THR A 522 6.98 -13.63 13.52
C THR A 522 6.35 -13.83 12.15
N SER A 523 7.16 -14.11 11.13
CA SER A 523 6.70 -14.32 9.75
C SER A 523 6.70 -15.81 9.38
N PRO A 524 5.66 -16.34 8.71
CA PRO A 524 5.67 -17.74 8.27
C PRO A 524 6.67 -17.98 7.15
N TYR A 525 7.08 -16.92 6.45
CA TYR A 525 7.97 -16.97 5.30
C TYR A 525 9.41 -16.59 5.62
N GLY A 526 9.62 -15.67 6.57
CA GLY A 526 10.92 -15.04 6.78
C GLY A 526 11.40 -14.25 5.56
N GLY A 527 12.64 -13.76 5.64
CA GLY A 527 13.24 -12.97 4.55
C GLY A 527 14.19 -11.85 5.02
N PRO A 528 14.88 -11.17 4.08
CA PRO A 528 15.64 -9.96 4.37
C PRO A 528 14.75 -8.87 4.97
N VAL A 529 15.25 -8.15 5.98
CA VAL A 529 14.50 -7.08 6.65
C VAL A 529 14.87 -5.72 6.05
N GLN A 530 13.85 -4.99 5.63
CA GLN A 530 13.91 -3.64 5.08
C GLN A 530 13.40 -2.61 6.10
N VAL A 531 13.95 -1.40 6.04
CA VAL A 531 13.52 -0.29 6.89
C VAL A 531 13.05 0.86 6.02
N HIS A 532 11.77 1.19 6.13
CA HIS A 532 11.14 2.28 5.40
C HIS A 532 11.22 3.58 6.19
N PHE A 533 11.54 4.67 5.48
CA PHE A 533 11.64 6.02 6.05
C PHE A 533 10.84 7.04 5.25
N ASP A 534 10.38 8.10 5.92
CA ASP A 534 9.71 9.26 5.31
C ASP A 534 10.65 10.44 5.03
N LYS A 535 11.87 10.43 5.60
CA LYS A 535 12.87 11.49 5.47
C LYS A 535 14.25 10.93 5.13
N ASN A 536 15.10 11.77 4.53
CA ASN A 536 16.49 11.47 4.21
C ASN A 536 17.44 12.00 5.31
N ASP A 537 18.62 11.40 5.40
CA ASP A 537 19.80 11.90 6.12
C ASP A 537 19.59 12.07 7.63
N ILE A 538 18.66 11.30 8.20
CA ILE A 538 18.43 11.24 9.64
C ILE A 538 19.05 9.95 10.19
N PRO A 539 19.97 10.04 11.17
CA PRO A 539 20.50 8.85 11.83
C PRO A 539 19.39 8.08 12.55
N VAL A 540 19.37 6.75 12.38
CA VAL A 540 18.43 5.85 13.06
C VAL A 540 19.21 4.68 13.64
N GLU A 541 18.90 4.33 14.89
CA GLU A 541 19.52 3.19 15.58
C GLU A 541 18.44 2.15 15.93
N LEU A 542 18.61 0.94 15.38
CA LEU A 542 17.69 -0.17 15.60
C LEU A 542 18.41 -1.35 16.25
N ARG A 543 17.89 -1.83 17.38
CA ARG A 543 18.34 -3.06 18.03
C ARG A 543 17.44 -4.22 17.60
N PHE A 544 18.00 -5.17 16.88
CA PHE A 544 17.36 -6.43 16.53
C PHE A 544 17.79 -7.51 17.53
N ASN A 545 16.85 -8.34 17.99
CA ASN A 545 17.15 -9.55 18.76
C ASN A 545 16.53 -10.77 18.09
N HIS A 546 17.23 -11.89 18.13
CA HIS A 546 16.83 -13.17 17.54
C HIS A 546 16.62 -13.12 16.01
N VAL A 547 17.52 -12.43 15.30
CA VAL A 547 17.56 -12.42 13.83
C VAL A 547 18.74 -13.25 13.32
N ALA A 548 18.86 -13.45 12.01
CA ALA A 548 20.06 -13.98 11.38
C ALA A 548 20.74 -12.91 10.50
N GLN A 549 21.92 -13.21 9.98
CA GLN A 549 22.62 -12.37 9.00
C GLN A 549 22.88 -13.18 7.74
N HIS A 550 22.20 -12.79 6.66
CA HIS A 550 22.41 -13.34 5.33
C HIS A 550 23.62 -12.66 4.65
N PRO A 551 24.11 -13.13 3.49
CA PRO A 551 25.20 -12.47 2.78
C PRO A 551 24.86 -11.01 2.47
N ILE A 552 25.69 -10.09 2.98
CA ILE A 552 25.54 -8.64 2.80
C ILE A 552 26.89 -8.03 2.46
N TRP A 553 26.91 -7.20 1.42
CA TRP A 553 28.04 -6.32 1.12
C TRP A 553 27.66 -4.86 1.34
N ARG A 554 28.43 -4.12 2.15
CA ARG A 554 28.24 -2.67 2.38
C ARG A 554 29.49 -1.84 2.09
N SER A 555 30.65 -2.46 2.11
CA SER A 555 31.92 -1.80 1.86
C SER A 555 32.99 -2.80 1.42
N GLU A 556 34.12 -2.30 0.92
CA GLU A 556 35.26 -3.12 0.51
C GLU A 556 35.75 -4.09 1.60
N LYS A 557 35.54 -3.77 2.88
CA LYS A 557 35.86 -4.66 4.02
C LYS A 557 35.08 -5.98 4.00
N ASP A 558 33.94 -6.00 3.32
CA ASP A 558 33.05 -7.15 3.24
C ASP A 558 33.38 -8.06 2.05
N ASN A 559 34.27 -7.66 1.13
CA ASN A 559 34.56 -8.39 -0.12
C ASN A 559 34.72 -9.91 0.08
N ASP A 560 35.73 -10.30 0.86
CA ASP A 560 36.06 -11.72 1.06
C ASP A 560 34.95 -12.46 1.82
N THR A 561 34.39 -11.82 2.86
CA THR A 561 33.35 -12.42 3.69
C THR A 561 32.06 -12.62 2.89
N PHE A 562 31.71 -11.66 2.02
CA PHE A 562 30.52 -11.71 1.18
C PHE A 562 30.59 -12.88 0.19
N ILE A 563 31.70 -13.02 -0.53
CA ILE A 563 31.92 -14.15 -1.44
C ILE A 563 31.87 -15.49 -0.67
N GLN A 564 32.59 -15.59 0.45
CA GLN A 564 32.56 -16.81 1.29
C GLN A 564 31.14 -17.16 1.76
N GLN A 565 30.33 -16.17 2.15
CA GLN A 565 28.96 -16.38 2.58
C GLN A 565 28.01 -16.79 1.43
N LEU A 566 28.22 -16.26 0.22
CA LEU A 566 27.51 -16.68 -0.99
C LEU A 566 27.85 -18.14 -1.35
N GLU A 567 29.13 -18.51 -1.29
CA GLU A 567 29.59 -19.87 -1.57
C GLU A 567 29.13 -20.88 -0.52
N ALA A 568 29.06 -20.47 0.75
CA ALA A 568 28.59 -21.31 1.85
C ALA A 568 27.12 -21.74 1.71
N ASN A 569 26.31 -21.03 0.91
CA ASN A 569 24.93 -21.37 0.59
C ASN A 569 24.04 -21.59 1.85
N LEU A 570 24.25 -20.77 2.88
CA LEU A 570 23.44 -20.83 4.11
C LEU A 570 22.14 -20.01 4.03
N PHE A 571 21.98 -19.20 2.98
CA PHE A 571 20.79 -18.39 2.68
C PHE A 571 20.42 -18.45 1.19
N ASP A 572 19.17 -18.14 0.85
CA ASP A 572 18.70 -18.05 -0.56
C ASP A 572 18.66 -16.63 -1.10
N TRP A 573 18.94 -15.64 -0.25
CA TRP A 573 18.92 -14.22 -0.55
C TRP A 573 20.23 -13.56 -0.14
N ALA A 574 20.65 -12.55 -0.88
CA ALA A 574 21.84 -11.74 -0.66
C ALA A 574 21.56 -10.29 -1.06
N GLU A 575 22.21 -9.33 -0.40
CA GLU A 575 22.07 -7.91 -0.76
C GLU A 575 23.43 -7.22 -0.91
N LEU A 576 23.54 -6.39 -1.95
CA LEU A 576 24.67 -5.48 -2.17
C LEU A 576 24.14 -4.05 -2.05
N ILE A 577 24.74 -3.28 -1.14
CA ILE A 577 24.19 -2.00 -0.70
C ILE A 577 25.20 -0.90 -0.97
N THR A 578 24.80 0.09 -1.77
CA THR A 578 25.57 1.31 -2.04
C THR A 578 24.79 2.55 -1.55
N PRO A 579 25.37 3.76 -1.63
CA PRO A 579 24.65 4.99 -1.30
C PRO A 579 23.45 5.29 -2.21
N GLY A 580 23.60 5.11 -3.54
CA GLY A 580 22.55 5.41 -4.52
C GLY A 580 21.68 4.21 -4.96
N PHE A 581 22.15 2.98 -4.73
CA PHE A 581 21.51 1.77 -5.28
C PHE A 581 21.58 0.55 -4.33
N GLU A 582 20.53 -0.28 -4.30
CA GLU A 582 20.54 -1.54 -3.57
C GLU A 582 20.06 -2.70 -4.44
N VAL A 583 20.81 -3.80 -4.41
CA VAL A 583 20.52 -5.04 -5.13
C VAL A 583 19.99 -6.06 -4.14
N HIS A 584 18.73 -6.47 -4.29
CA HIS A 584 18.10 -7.53 -3.51
C HIS A 584 17.97 -8.77 -4.38
N SER A 585 18.79 -9.79 -4.15
CA SER A 585 18.96 -10.86 -5.13
C SER A 585 18.83 -12.24 -4.52
N LYS A 586 18.33 -13.17 -5.33
CA LYS A 586 18.57 -14.58 -5.09
C LYS A 586 20.07 -14.83 -5.01
N ARG A 587 20.50 -15.68 -4.07
CA ARG A 587 21.93 -15.92 -3.78
C ARG A 587 22.70 -16.37 -5.02
N ASP A 588 22.13 -17.27 -5.82
CA ASP A 588 22.74 -17.77 -7.07
C ASP A 588 22.93 -16.66 -8.10
N LYS A 589 21.93 -15.80 -8.28
CA LYS A 589 22.04 -14.62 -9.15
C LYS A 589 23.04 -13.60 -8.63
N MET A 590 23.09 -13.36 -7.31
CA MET A 590 24.12 -12.48 -6.74
C MET A 590 25.52 -13.04 -6.98
N LEU A 591 25.69 -14.37 -6.82
CA LEU A 591 26.96 -15.04 -7.10
C LEU A 591 27.36 -14.91 -8.58
N GLU A 592 26.41 -14.96 -9.51
CA GLU A 592 26.66 -14.67 -10.93
C GLU A 592 27.09 -13.20 -11.13
N SER A 593 26.35 -12.24 -10.53
CA SER A 593 26.64 -10.81 -10.63
C SER A 593 28.06 -10.43 -10.18
N VAL A 594 28.49 -10.93 -9.02
CA VAL A 594 29.80 -10.57 -8.45
C VAL A 594 30.99 -11.31 -9.07
N ASN A 595 30.74 -12.36 -9.86
CA ASN A 595 31.76 -13.12 -10.58
C ASN A 595 31.83 -12.74 -12.08
N ASP A 596 31.14 -11.69 -12.51
CA ASP A 596 31.26 -11.15 -13.86
C ASP A 596 32.71 -10.70 -14.13
N GLU A 597 33.30 -11.14 -15.25
CA GLU A 597 34.70 -10.88 -15.61
C GLU A 597 35.04 -9.39 -15.75
N MET A 598 34.03 -8.50 -15.85
CA MET A 598 34.24 -7.05 -15.88
C MET A 598 34.73 -6.49 -14.54
N TRP A 599 34.47 -7.17 -13.42
CA TRP A 599 34.82 -6.71 -12.07
C TRP A 599 35.58 -7.78 -11.30
N SER A 600 36.69 -7.42 -10.67
CA SER A 600 37.56 -8.35 -9.94
C SER A 600 37.08 -8.59 -8.51
N THR A 601 36.29 -7.67 -7.97
CA THR A 601 35.78 -7.73 -6.59
C THR A 601 34.36 -7.16 -6.50
N PRO A 602 33.57 -7.53 -5.46
CA PRO A 602 32.28 -6.88 -5.20
C PRO A 602 32.38 -5.35 -5.05
N ALA A 603 33.50 -4.84 -4.51
CA ALA A 603 33.74 -3.40 -4.42
C ALA A 603 33.86 -2.70 -5.79
N GLU A 604 34.52 -3.33 -6.76
CA GLU A 604 34.60 -2.79 -8.12
C GLU A 604 33.22 -2.75 -8.79
N MET A 605 32.42 -3.81 -8.60
CA MET A 605 31.04 -3.86 -9.08
C MET A 605 30.15 -2.80 -8.39
N ALA A 606 30.33 -2.57 -7.09
CA ALA A 606 29.60 -1.52 -6.35
C ALA A 606 29.96 -0.11 -6.84
N LEU A 607 31.25 0.17 -7.09
CA LEU A 607 31.69 1.43 -7.69
C LEU A 607 31.11 1.60 -9.10
N ALA A 608 31.10 0.54 -9.91
CA ALA A 608 30.48 0.55 -11.22
C ALA A 608 28.96 0.77 -11.17
N THR A 609 28.29 0.26 -10.13
CA THR A 609 26.87 0.51 -9.88
C THR A 609 26.62 1.98 -9.61
N GLU A 610 27.40 2.60 -8.71
CA GLU A 610 27.28 4.03 -8.42
C GLU A 610 27.57 4.89 -9.66
N GLU A 611 28.57 4.53 -10.47
CA GLU A 611 28.98 5.33 -11.64
C GLU A 611 28.04 5.15 -12.85
N TYR A 612 27.78 3.91 -13.24
CA TYR A 612 27.10 3.60 -14.50
C TYR A 612 25.60 3.38 -14.36
N VAL A 613 25.10 3.09 -13.15
CA VAL A 613 23.67 2.90 -12.87
C VAL A 613 23.09 4.11 -12.14
N HIS A 614 23.72 4.57 -11.06
CA HIS A 614 23.21 5.74 -10.33
C HIS A 614 23.61 7.06 -11.00
N ASN A 615 24.90 7.36 -11.15
CA ASN A 615 25.36 8.68 -11.62
C ASN A 615 24.92 8.99 -13.07
N TYR A 616 25.48 8.29 -14.07
CA TYR A 616 25.32 8.69 -15.47
C TYR A 616 23.88 8.73 -16.01
N PRO A 617 22.99 7.78 -15.70
CA PRO A 617 21.59 7.89 -16.09
C PRO A 617 20.90 9.15 -15.55
N HIS A 618 21.18 9.54 -14.29
CA HIS A 618 20.59 10.73 -13.69
C HIS A 618 21.22 12.04 -14.21
N VAL A 619 22.53 12.05 -14.51
CA VAL A 619 23.18 13.13 -15.27
C VAL A 619 22.49 13.33 -16.62
N LEU A 620 22.27 12.25 -17.36
CA LEU A 620 21.60 12.29 -18.67
C LEU A 620 20.12 12.71 -18.55
N ALA A 621 19.50 12.48 -17.40
CA ALA A 621 18.17 12.97 -17.07
C ALA A 621 18.16 14.44 -16.56
N GLY A 622 19.32 15.10 -16.46
CA GLY A 622 19.46 16.50 -16.06
C GLY A 622 19.15 16.77 -14.59
N PHE A 623 19.35 15.79 -13.71
CA PHE A 623 19.22 15.96 -12.26
C PHE A 623 20.53 16.42 -11.62
N GLN A 624 20.41 16.93 -10.39
CA GLN A 624 21.51 17.07 -9.42
C GLN A 624 21.17 16.27 -8.16
N GLY A 625 22.16 15.94 -7.33
CA GLY A 625 21.92 15.23 -6.07
C GLY A 625 23.13 14.44 -5.59
N PRO A 626 23.04 13.76 -4.44
CA PRO A 626 24.10 12.92 -3.93
C PRO A 626 24.51 11.84 -4.96
N GLY A 627 25.80 11.75 -5.25
CA GLY A 627 26.35 10.77 -6.22
C GLY A 627 26.03 11.06 -7.68
N ILE A 628 25.60 12.28 -8.03
CA ILE A 628 25.33 12.71 -9.41
C ILE A 628 26.29 13.83 -9.78
N ASP A 629 27.02 13.68 -10.88
CA ASP A 629 28.00 14.66 -11.31
C ASP A 629 27.38 15.98 -11.76
N GLU A 630 27.95 17.10 -11.29
CA GLU A 630 27.65 18.42 -11.83
C GLU A 630 28.41 18.65 -13.13
N VAL A 631 27.75 18.42 -14.25
CA VAL A 631 28.33 18.65 -15.58
C VAL A 631 28.08 20.11 -16.03
N PRO A 632 29.13 20.95 -16.21
CA PRO A 632 28.96 22.37 -16.50
C PRO A 632 28.11 22.66 -17.75
N GLU A 633 28.24 21.87 -18.82
CA GLU A 633 27.49 22.12 -20.08
C GLU A 633 25.97 21.87 -19.97
N ILE A 634 25.54 21.18 -18.91
CA ILE A 634 24.14 20.95 -18.54
C ILE A 634 23.68 22.01 -17.54
N ILE A 635 24.39 22.13 -16.41
CA ILE A 635 23.98 22.96 -15.27
C ILE A 635 24.06 24.45 -15.62
N GLN A 636 25.14 24.91 -16.25
CA GLN A 636 25.27 26.32 -16.63
C GLN A 636 24.27 26.70 -17.72
N PHE A 637 23.91 25.76 -18.60
CA PHE A 637 22.88 26.02 -19.61
C PHE A 637 21.53 26.34 -18.95
N ALA A 638 21.09 25.52 -17.98
CA ALA A 638 19.87 25.78 -17.22
C ALA A 638 19.92 27.11 -16.45
N GLN A 639 21.04 27.37 -15.76
CA GLN A 639 21.24 28.59 -14.97
C GLN A 639 21.19 29.86 -15.83
N ASN A 640 21.79 29.84 -17.02
CA ASN A 640 21.78 30.97 -17.95
C ASN A 640 20.37 31.31 -18.44
N GLN A 641 19.46 30.32 -18.49
CA GLN A 641 18.06 30.52 -18.82
C GLN A 641 17.17 30.81 -17.59
N GLY A 642 17.74 30.78 -16.39
CA GLY A 642 17.01 30.94 -15.13
C GLY A 642 16.06 29.78 -14.82
N TRP A 643 16.38 28.57 -15.28
CA TRP A 643 15.59 27.37 -15.06
C TRP A 643 15.89 26.72 -13.71
N GLU A 644 14.88 26.06 -13.14
CA GLU A 644 15.06 25.23 -11.95
C GLU A 644 15.67 23.88 -12.32
N ILE A 645 16.67 23.45 -11.55
CA ILE A 645 17.31 22.13 -11.70
C ILE A 645 16.80 21.24 -10.58
N ALA A 646 16.07 20.19 -10.96
CA ALA A 646 15.50 19.25 -10.00
C ALA A 646 16.62 18.50 -9.27
N ASN A 647 16.48 18.41 -7.94
CA ASN A 647 17.32 17.57 -7.10
C ASN A 647 16.66 16.19 -6.90
N ILE A 648 17.44 15.13 -7.01
CA ILE A 648 17.02 13.77 -6.67
C ILE A 648 17.95 13.19 -5.61
N ASP A 649 17.36 12.77 -4.50
CA ASP A 649 18.02 12.05 -3.43
C ASP A 649 17.11 10.90 -2.99
N MET A 650 17.29 9.78 -3.67
CA MET A 650 16.48 8.58 -3.53
C MET A 650 17.33 7.37 -3.90
N VAL A 651 17.30 6.35 -3.05
CA VAL A 651 17.90 5.05 -3.35
C VAL A 651 17.04 4.31 -4.36
N LYS A 652 17.68 3.77 -5.39
CA LYS A 652 17.05 2.88 -6.37
C LYS A 652 17.30 1.44 -5.97
N HIS A 653 16.32 0.59 -6.19
CA HIS A 653 16.35 -0.80 -5.77
C HIS A 653 16.09 -1.72 -6.96
N MET A 654 16.66 -2.91 -6.91
CA MET A 654 16.29 -3.98 -7.84
C MET A 654 16.11 -5.31 -7.13
N ASN A 655 15.14 -6.09 -7.61
CA ASN A 655 14.93 -7.47 -7.22
C ASN A 655 15.41 -8.39 -8.34
N ALA A 656 16.53 -9.07 -8.14
CA ALA A 656 16.99 -10.13 -9.01
C ALA A 656 16.33 -11.46 -8.60
N ASP A 657 15.11 -11.69 -9.12
CA ASP A 657 14.23 -12.84 -8.85
C ASP A 657 13.21 -13.02 -10.01
N GLN A 658 12.00 -13.52 -9.79
CA GLN A 658 10.94 -13.51 -10.80
C GLN A 658 10.43 -12.08 -11.01
N ALA A 659 10.35 -11.63 -12.26
CA ALA A 659 9.87 -10.29 -12.57
C ALA A 659 8.35 -10.18 -12.41
N THR A 660 7.86 -9.04 -11.91
CA THR A 660 6.41 -8.77 -11.77
C THR A 660 5.65 -8.79 -13.10
N CYS A 661 6.32 -8.41 -14.18
CA CYS A 661 5.78 -8.36 -15.52
C CYS A 661 6.90 -8.60 -16.53
N GLY A 662 6.58 -9.21 -17.68
CA GLY A 662 7.57 -9.50 -18.71
C GLY A 662 8.76 -10.31 -18.15
N TYR A 663 9.94 -10.10 -18.74
CA TYR A 663 11.19 -10.66 -18.23
C TYR A 663 11.92 -9.70 -17.28
N GLY A 664 11.62 -8.40 -17.40
CA GLY A 664 11.97 -7.32 -16.48
C GLY A 664 10.79 -6.37 -16.34
N CYS A 665 10.64 -5.78 -15.15
CA CYS A 665 9.50 -4.94 -14.82
C CYS A 665 9.94 -3.71 -14.05
N SER A 666 9.87 -2.55 -14.69
CA SER A 666 10.19 -1.26 -14.08
C SER A 666 9.43 -0.98 -12.77
N GLY A 667 10.07 -0.19 -11.90
CA GLY A 667 9.59 0.14 -10.57
C GLY A 667 10.73 0.62 -9.66
N ASN A 668 10.43 0.79 -8.37
CA ASN A 668 11.45 0.92 -7.33
C ASN A 668 11.00 0.08 -6.11
N PRO A 669 11.34 -1.22 -6.04
CA PRO A 669 12.29 -1.92 -6.92
C PRO A 669 11.78 -2.16 -8.34
N TYR A 670 12.70 -2.17 -9.32
CA TYR A 670 12.43 -2.92 -10.56
C TYR A 670 12.74 -4.40 -10.33
N ASP A 671 12.08 -5.30 -11.05
CA ASP A 671 12.26 -6.74 -10.89
C ASP A 671 12.78 -7.37 -12.17
N ALA A 672 13.66 -8.37 -12.09
CA ALA A 672 14.30 -8.96 -13.25
C ALA A 672 14.63 -10.45 -13.09
N TYR A 673 14.32 -11.23 -14.14
CA TYR A 673 14.64 -12.67 -14.21
C TYR A 673 16.14 -12.98 -14.35
N TRP A 674 16.98 -12.00 -14.67
CA TRP A 674 18.42 -12.14 -14.81
C TRP A 674 19.19 -11.80 -13.52
N ALA A 675 20.49 -12.09 -13.50
CA ALA A 675 21.43 -11.59 -12.50
C ALA A 675 21.80 -10.13 -12.80
N PHE A 676 21.88 -9.29 -11.78
CA PHE A 676 22.16 -7.86 -11.94
C PHE A 676 23.54 -7.61 -12.58
N SER A 677 23.62 -6.65 -13.50
CA SER A 677 24.88 -6.17 -14.06
C SER A 677 24.89 -4.63 -14.14
N PRO A 678 25.93 -3.93 -13.63
CA PRO A 678 26.01 -2.47 -13.72
C PRO A 678 25.98 -1.92 -15.16
N LEU A 679 26.38 -2.75 -16.13
CA LEU A 679 26.36 -2.42 -17.56
C LEU A 679 25.36 -3.30 -18.34
N GLY A 680 24.49 -4.04 -17.64
CA GLY A 680 23.41 -4.81 -18.23
C GLY A 680 22.49 -3.91 -19.05
N HIS A 681 22.14 -4.31 -20.28
CA HIS A 681 21.18 -3.52 -21.05
C HIS A 681 19.82 -3.48 -20.36
N GLY A 682 19.35 -4.63 -19.86
CA GLY A 682 18.09 -4.75 -19.13
C GLY A 682 18.06 -3.87 -17.88
N ASP A 683 19.08 -3.95 -17.02
CA ASP A 683 19.13 -3.17 -15.76
C ASP A 683 19.06 -1.66 -16.02
N LEU A 684 19.84 -1.16 -16.99
CA LEU A 684 19.82 0.25 -17.36
C LEU A 684 18.54 0.66 -18.11
N HIS A 685 17.92 -0.26 -18.85
CA HIS A 685 16.62 -0.05 -19.51
C HIS A 685 15.50 0.13 -18.47
N GLU A 686 15.41 -0.79 -17.51
CA GLU A 686 14.38 -0.75 -16.45
C GLU A 686 14.54 0.46 -15.54
N LEU A 687 15.79 0.85 -15.22
CA LEU A 687 16.06 2.12 -14.54
C LEU A 687 15.59 3.30 -15.40
N GLY A 688 15.88 3.26 -16.70
CA GLY A 688 15.54 4.30 -17.68
C GLY A 688 14.04 4.60 -17.76
N HIS A 689 13.17 3.61 -17.52
CA HIS A 689 11.72 3.83 -17.41
C HIS A 689 11.34 4.83 -16.30
N GLY A 690 12.11 4.88 -15.21
CA GLY A 690 11.92 5.87 -14.15
C GLY A 690 12.37 7.28 -14.51
N LEU A 691 13.09 7.44 -15.62
CA LEU A 691 13.70 8.70 -16.05
C LEU A 691 13.07 9.27 -17.33
N GLU A 692 12.56 8.41 -18.21
CA GLU A 692 12.03 8.83 -19.51
C GLU A 692 10.81 9.77 -19.42
N LYS A 693 10.55 10.50 -20.51
CA LYS A 693 9.38 11.36 -20.66
C LYS A 693 8.64 11.02 -21.94
N GLY A 694 7.33 10.78 -21.84
CA GLY A 694 6.51 10.48 -23.01
C GLY A 694 6.46 11.62 -24.04
N ARG A 695 6.77 12.85 -23.63
CA ARG A 695 6.91 14.02 -24.52
C ARG A 695 8.08 13.91 -25.50
N PHE A 696 9.04 13.01 -25.25
CA PHE A 696 10.20 12.81 -26.13
C PHE A 696 9.88 11.93 -27.34
N ARG A 697 8.67 11.39 -27.41
CA ARG A 697 8.19 10.56 -28.51
C ARG A 697 7.42 11.41 -29.52
N PHE A 698 7.87 11.38 -30.77
CA PHE A 698 7.06 11.87 -31.89
C PHE A 698 5.79 11.02 -32.01
N ALA A 699 4.74 11.60 -32.60
CA ALA A 699 3.45 10.95 -32.75
C ALA A 699 3.58 9.58 -33.42
N GLY A 700 2.95 8.56 -32.82
CA GLY A 700 2.95 7.19 -33.32
C GLY A 700 4.13 6.31 -32.87
N TRP A 701 5.18 6.88 -32.24
CA TRP A 701 6.31 6.10 -31.73
C TRP A 701 5.91 5.16 -30.58
N GLU A 702 6.53 3.98 -30.54
CA GLU A 702 6.36 2.98 -29.47
C GLU A 702 6.79 3.51 -28.10
N GLY A 703 6.13 3.05 -27.03
CA GLY A 703 6.38 3.51 -25.66
C GLY A 703 7.83 3.32 -25.16
N HIS A 704 8.56 2.32 -25.67
CA HIS A 704 9.94 2.00 -25.22
C HIS A 704 11.04 2.70 -26.04
N SER A 705 10.68 3.60 -26.97
CA SER A 705 11.68 4.21 -27.86
C SER A 705 12.62 5.20 -27.18
N THR A 706 12.36 5.57 -25.91
CA THR A 706 13.05 6.67 -25.20
C THR A 706 13.84 6.26 -23.96
N THR A 707 13.86 4.97 -23.60
CA THR A 707 14.60 4.47 -22.44
C THR A 707 16.03 4.05 -22.75
N ASN A 708 16.29 3.54 -23.96
CA ASN A 708 17.58 2.91 -24.25
C ASN A 708 18.78 3.88 -24.20
N TYR A 709 18.55 5.18 -24.28
CA TYR A 709 19.60 6.21 -24.23
C TYR A 709 20.42 6.14 -22.94
N TYR A 710 19.77 5.87 -21.80
CA TYR A 710 20.45 5.76 -20.51
C TYR A 710 21.42 4.57 -20.48
N SER A 711 21.03 3.46 -21.14
CA SER A 711 21.90 2.30 -21.31
C SER A 711 23.09 2.61 -22.20
N TYR A 712 22.83 3.20 -23.38
CA TYR A 712 23.89 3.50 -24.35
C TYR A 712 24.88 4.53 -23.83
N TYR A 713 24.39 5.58 -23.17
CA TYR A 713 25.24 6.61 -22.60
C TYR A 713 26.21 6.01 -21.57
N SER A 714 25.71 5.28 -20.58
CA SER A 714 26.53 4.68 -19.52
C SER A 714 27.59 3.73 -20.09
N LYS A 715 27.23 2.93 -21.10
CA LYS A 715 28.16 2.04 -21.82
C LYS A 715 29.21 2.80 -22.62
N SER A 716 28.82 3.89 -23.28
CA SER A 716 29.75 4.75 -24.00
C SER A 716 30.75 5.43 -23.07
N ARG A 717 30.29 5.85 -21.88
CA ARG A 717 31.15 6.40 -20.83
C ARG A 717 32.10 5.34 -20.29
N PHE A 718 31.63 4.11 -20.07
CA PHE A 718 32.48 3.00 -19.64
C PHE A 718 33.62 2.74 -20.64
N PHE A 719 33.31 2.67 -21.94
CA PHE A 719 34.33 2.51 -22.98
C PHE A 719 35.32 3.68 -23.00
N GLN A 720 34.83 4.92 -22.93
CA GLN A 720 35.70 6.11 -22.89
C GLN A 720 36.61 6.14 -21.66
N ASN A 721 36.12 5.69 -20.51
CA ASN A 721 36.85 5.72 -19.24
C ASN A 721 37.88 4.59 -19.13
N THR A 722 37.62 3.43 -19.74
CA THR A 722 38.40 2.20 -19.49
C THR A 722 39.06 1.60 -20.72
N GLY A 723 38.60 1.97 -21.93
CA GLY A 723 38.96 1.29 -23.18
C GLY A 723 38.36 -0.11 -23.34
N LYS A 724 37.59 -0.60 -22.36
CA LYS A 724 36.93 -1.91 -22.41
C LYS A 724 35.56 -1.79 -23.08
N GLU A 725 35.26 -2.73 -23.95
CA GLU A 725 33.95 -2.79 -24.60
C GLU A 725 32.92 -3.43 -23.66
N SER A 726 31.71 -2.88 -23.69
CA SER A 726 30.51 -3.51 -23.11
C SER A 726 29.51 -3.79 -24.23
N THR A 727 28.57 -4.72 -24.00
CA THR A 727 27.61 -5.11 -25.03
C THR A 727 26.60 -4.00 -25.31
N CYS A 728 26.71 -3.32 -26.46
CA CYS A 728 25.69 -2.39 -26.96
C CYS A 728 24.71 -3.06 -27.93
N GLN A 729 23.50 -2.51 -28.03
CA GLN A 729 22.50 -3.02 -28.98
C GLN A 729 22.92 -2.70 -30.42
N SER A 730 22.71 -3.65 -31.33
CA SER A 730 22.96 -3.46 -32.75
C SER A 730 21.86 -2.58 -33.37
N LEU A 731 22.23 -1.45 -33.96
CA LEU A 731 21.33 -0.53 -34.65
C LEU A 731 21.74 -0.35 -36.12
N ASP A 732 20.80 -0.45 -37.05
CA ASP A 732 21.09 -0.42 -38.50
C ASP A 732 21.26 1.01 -39.05
N PHE A 733 22.40 1.65 -38.78
CA PHE A 733 22.65 3.02 -39.28
C PHE A 733 22.69 3.09 -40.81
N LYS A 734 23.20 2.04 -41.47
CA LYS A 734 23.29 1.98 -42.93
C LYS A 734 21.92 2.00 -43.60
N GLY A 735 21.01 1.11 -43.21
CA GLY A 735 19.67 1.06 -43.79
C GLY A 735 18.87 2.34 -43.52
N GLN A 736 19.05 2.97 -42.36
CA GLN A 736 18.45 4.27 -42.07
C GLN A 736 18.98 5.37 -43.00
N PHE A 737 20.30 5.42 -43.23
CA PHE A 737 20.93 6.35 -44.16
C PHE A 737 20.46 6.13 -45.60
N GLU A 738 20.46 4.88 -46.09
CA GLU A 738 20.05 4.55 -47.46
C GLU A 738 18.58 4.91 -47.73
N LEU A 739 17.70 4.75 -46.73
CA LEU A 739 16.32 5.19 -46.82
C LEU A 739 16.19 6.71 -46.90
N LEU A 740 16.96 7.45 -46.08
CA LEU A 740 17.02 8.91 -46.17
C LEU A 740 17.54 9.38 -47.53
N GLN A 741 18.57 8.74 -48.08
CA GLN A 741 19.07 9.07 -49.41
C GLN A 741 18.03 8.80 -50.50
N THR A 742 17.32 7.67 -50.42
CA THR A 742 16.21 7.36 -51.33
C THR A 742 15.10 8.41 -51.25
N SER A 743 14.80 8.93 -50.06
CA SER A 743 13.79 10.00 -49.91
C SER A 743 14.17 11.26 -50.70
N ARG A 744 15.46 11.59 -50.79
CA ARG A 744 15.93 12.80 -51.48
C ARG A 744 15.76 12.74 -52.99
N THR A 745 15.51 11.55 -53.56
CA THR A 745 15.21 11.41 -54.99
C THR A 745 13.72 11.54 -55.32
N GLN A 746 12.86 11.69 -54.30
CA GLN A 746 11.41 11.81 -54.47
C GLN A 746 10.98 13.27 -54.65
N SER A 747 9.80 13.49 -55.24
CA SER A 747 9.24 14.85 -55.42
C SER A 747 8.84 15.52 -54.12
N ASP A 748 8.38 14.72 -53.15
CA ASP A 748 8.11 15.15 -51.77
C ASP A 748 8.84 14.20 -50.81
N PRO A 749 10.08 14.54 -50.43
CA PRO A 749 10.87 13.69 -49.57
C PRO A 749 10.29 13.51 -48.15
N ASN A 750 9.56 14.49 -47.61
CA ASN A 750 8.95 14.41 -46.29
C ASN A 750 7.77 13.42 -46.33
N ALA A 751 6.87 13.57 -47.30
CA ALA A 751 5.74 12.66 -47.47
C ALA A 751 6.19 11.22 -47.69
N TYR A 752 7.23 11.01 -48.51
CA TYR A 752 7.82 9.68 -48.71
C TYR A 752 8.31 9.05 -47.39
N MET A 753 9.00 9.81 -46.54
CA MET A 753 9.48 9.32 -45.25
C MET A 753 8.34 9.03 -44.28
N ALA A 754 7.31 9.88 -44.27
CA ALA A 754 6.11 9.66 -43.45
C ALA A 754 5.38 8.37 -43.83
N GLU A 755 5.29 8.06 -45.14
CA GLU A 755 4.68 6.82 -45.65
C GLU A 755 5.42 5.54 -45.24
N GLN A 756 6.71 5.63 -44.89
CA GLN A 756 7.47 4.46 -44.40
C GLN A 756 7.03 4.01 -43.00
N ASN A 757 6.31 4.88 -42.27
CA ASN A 757 5.73 4.60 -40.94
C ASN A 757 6.75 3.99 -39.96
N GLN A 758 7.98 4.53 -39.95
CA GLN A 758 9.06 4.05 -39.09
C GLN A 758 8.88 4.56 -37.66
N THR A 759 8.10 3.82 -36.86
CA THR A 759 7.74 4.20 -35.48
C THR A 759 8.30 3.27 -34.40
N GLY A 760 9.02 2.22 -34.80
CA GLY A 760 9.62 1.24 -33.88
C GLY A 760 10.75 1.82 -33.03
N TRP A 761 10.97 1.23 -31.85
CA TRP A 761 11.95 1.72 -30.87
C TRP A 761 13.36 1.93 -31.44
N SER A 762 13.86 1.02 -32.29
CA SER A 762 15.23 1.07 -32.80
C SER A 762 15.43 2.17 -33.84
N TRP A 763 14.38 2.52 -34.59
CA TRP A 763 14.38 3.66 -35.51
C TRP A 763 14.44 4.97 -34.71
N GLY A 764 13.51 5.12 -33.76
CA GLY A 764 13.44 6.32 -32.94
C GLY A 764 14.71 6.58 -32.15
N ALA A 765 15.33 5.51 -31.61
CA ALA A 765 16.59 5.61 -30.92
C ALA A 765 17.73 6.16 -31.81
N ARG A 766 17.83 5.68 -33.05
CA ARG A 766 18.83 6.17 -34.02
C ARG A 766 18.59 7.64 -34.40
N VAL A 767 17.35 8.08 -34.55
CA VAL A 767 17.03 9.49 -34.82
C VAL A 767 17.59 10.40 -33.72
N TYR A 768 17.37 10.04 -32.45
CA TYR A 768 17.95 10.79 -31.33
C TYR A 768 19.47 10.72 -31.28
N ILE A 769 20.07 9.55 -31.50
CA ILE A 769 21.52 9.41 -31.57
C ILE A 769 22.10 10.31 -32.67
N GLN A 770 21.46 10.39 -33.85
CA GLN A 770 21.87 11.30 -34.92
C GLN A 770 21.78 12.78 -34.49
N MET A 771 20.72 13.19 -33.79
CA MET A 771 20.62 14.56 -33.23
C MET A 771 21.74 14.85 -32.21
N MET A 772 22.06 13.87 -31.36
CA MET A 772 23.16 13.97 -30.39
C MET A 772 24.51 14.09 -31.10
N MET A 773 24.76 13.28 -32.12
CA MET A 773 25.99 13.36 -32.92
C MET A 773 26.09 14.70 -33.67
N ALA A 774 25.00 15.17 -34.27
CA ALA A 774 24.95 16.45 -34.99
C ALA A 774 25.26 17.63 -34.06
N THR A 775 24.62 17.69 -32.89
CA THR A 775 24.89 18.76 -31.92
C THR A 775 26.31 18.77 -31.39
N GLN A 776 26.95 17.60 -31.26
CA GLN A 776 28.36 17.51 -30.91
C GLN A 776 29.26 18.02 -32.04
N HIS A 777 29.00 17.56 -33.27
CA HIS A 777 29.79 17.94 -34.44
C HIS A 777 29.73 19.45 -34.72
N GLU A 778 28.54 20.05 -34.55
CA GLU A 778 28.30 21.49 -34.72
C GLU A 778 28.86 22.35 -33.57
N GLY A 779 29.52 21.73 -32.58
CA GLY A 779 30.12 22.42 -31.43
C GLY A 779 29.10 23.04 -30.47
N VAL A 780 27.82 22.67 -30.57
CA VAL A 780 26.76 23.10 -29.64
C VAL A 780 26.95 22.45 -28.28
N LEU A 781 27.30 21.17 -28.30
CA LEU A 781 27.58 20.35 -27.13
C LEU A 781 28.99 19.77 -27.24
N LYS A 782 29.69 19.66 -26.11
CA LYS A 782 30.97 18.94 -26.06
C LYS A 782 30.73 17.44 -26.09
N ASN A 783 29.68 17.00 -25.40
CA ASN A 783 29.20 15.64 -25.44
C ASN A 783 27.74 15.64 -25.93
N GLY A 784 27.54 15.06 -27.12
CA GLY A 784 26.24 15.04 -27.80
C GLY A 784 25.12 14.40 -26.99
N TRP A 785 25.45 13.41 -26.15
CA TRP A 785 24.47 12.76 -25.27
C TRP A 785 23.74 13.74 -24.35
N HIS A 786 24.42 14.82 -23.94
CA HIS A 786 23.86 15.85 -23.05
C HIS A 786 22.72 16.67 -23.68
N LEU A 787 22.42 16.46 -24.97
CA LEU A 787 21.17 16.94 -25.58
C LEU A 787 19.95 16.43 -24.79
N LEU A 788 19.97 15.16 -24.37
CA LEU A 788 18.85 14.59 -23.62
C LEU A 788 18.69 15.28 -22.25
N ALA A 789 19.79 15.61 -21.58
CA ALA A 789 19.76 16.33 -20.31
C ALA A 789 19.16 17.74 -20.47
N ARG A 790 19.56 18.48 -21.52
CA ARG A 790 18.94 19.79 -21.82
C ARG A 790 17.46 19.66 -22.16
N LEU A 791 17.07 18.60 -22.88
CA LEU A 791 15.67 18.33 -23.22
C LEU A 791 14.83 18.01 -21.97
N HIS A 792 15.39 17.30 -21.00
CA HIS A 792 14.77 17.08 -19.68
C HIS A 792 14.58 18.38 -18.89
N LEU A 793 15.59 19.25 -18.89
CA LEU A 793 15.52 20.53 -18.19
C LEU A 793 14.39 21.42 -18.75
N ILE A 794 14.32 21.58 -20.06
CA ILE A 794 13.25 22.38 -20.70
C ILE A 794 11.87 21.73 -20.52
N GLU A 795 11.77 20.39 -20.48
CA GLU A 795 10.50 19.68 -20.24
C GLU A 795 9.95 19.94 -18.83
N ARG A 796 10.81 19.86 -17.82
CA ARG A 796 10.42 20.15 -16.43
C ARG A 796 10.07 21.63 -16.26
N GLU A 797 10.86 22.53 -16.82
CA GLU A 797 10.56 23.96 -16.76
C GLU A 797 9.26 24.30 -17.50
N PHE A 798 9.02 23.72 -18.68
CA PHE A 798 7.76 23.88 -19.42
C PHE A 798 6.55 23.47 -18.57
N ASN A 799 6.62 22.31 -17.89
CA ASN A 799 5.54 21.85 -17.02
C ASN A 799 5.36 22.73 -15.77
N ARG A 800 6.45 23.24 -15.19
CA ARG A 800 6.41 24.17 -14.05
C ARG A 800 5.73 25.48 -14.44
N LEU A 801 6.14 26.06 -15.56
CA LEU A 801 5.60 27.35 -16.04
C LEU A 801 4.13 27.23 -16.42
N LYS A 802 3.72 26.16 -17.13
CA LYS A 802 2.32 26.05 -17.59
C LYS A 802 1.32 25.74 -16.47
N ALA A 803 1.78 25.39 -15.27
CA ALA A 803 0.93 25.20 -14.11
C ALA A 803 0.31 26.52 -13.60
N ASP A 804 0.99 27.64 -13.79
CA ASP A 804 0.58 28.96 -13.29
C ASP A 804 0.59 30.01 -14.42
N GLU A 805 -0.49 30.77 -14.55
CA GLU A 805 -0.63 31.72 -15.67
C GLU A 805 0.33 32.92 -15.56
N ALA A 806 0.59 33.41 -14.35
CA ALA A 806 1.52 34.50 -14.13
C ALA A 806 2.96 34.06 -14.43
N LEU A 807 3.35 32.86 -14.00
CA LEU A 807 4.65 32.27 -14.33
C LEU A 807 4.81 32.07 -15.84
N TRP A 808 3.79 31.51 -16.51
CA TRP A 808 3.81 31.33 -17.97
C TRP A 808 4.03 32.66 -18.69
N ASN A 809 3.19 33.67 -18.41
CA ASN A 809 3.28 34.98 -19.06
C ASN A 809 4.63 35.68 -18.80
N ALA A 810 5.22 35.48 -17.63
CA ALA A 810 6.51 36.07 -17.28
C ALA A 810 7.70 35.35 -17.93
N LYS A 811 7.62 34.03 -18.17
CA LYS A 811 8.80 33.19 -18.47
C LYS A 811 8.68 32.34 -19.73
N GLN A 812 7.58 32.32 -20.47
CA GLN A 812 7.44 31.54 -21.71
C GLN A 812 8.58 31.74 -22.73
N SER A 813 9.17 32.95 -22.78
CA SER A 813 10.31 33.24 -23.66
C SER A 813 11.61 32.56 -23.21
N SER A 814 11.80 32.27 -21.91
CA SER A 814 12.99 31.58 -21.41
C SER A 814 13.02 30.10 -21.75
N ILE A 815 11.94 29.56 -22.32
CA ILE A 815 11.84 28.20 -22.83
C ILE A 815 11.51 28.14 -24.33
N GLY A 816 11.53 29.29 -25.03
CA GLY A 816 11.32 29.33 -26.48
C GLY A 816 9.86 29.29 -26.95
N PHE A 817 8.88 29.57 -26.08
CA PHE A 817 7.44 29.52 -26.40
C PHE A 817 6.76 30.91 -26.36
N SER A 818 7.47 31.96 -26.79
CA SER A 818 7.00 33.36 -26.70
C SER A 818 5.69 33.68 -27.43
N MET A 819 5.29 32.87 -28.41
CA MET A 819 4.07 33.03 -29.21
C MET A 819 2.89 32.16 -28.72
N TYR A 820 3.09 31.35 -27.69
CA TYR A 820 2.08 30.42 -27.18
C TYR A 820 1.44 30.98 -25.91
N THR A 821 0.11 31.01 -25.85
CA THR A 821 -0.58 31.19 -24.57
C THR A 821 -0.48 29.92 -23.72
N LYS A 822 -0.81 30.02 -22.43
CA LYS A 822 -0.85 28.86 -21.53
C LYS A 822 -1.81 27.78 -22.03
N ASP A 823 -2.98 28.16 -22.55
CA ASP A 823 -3.98 27.20 -23.05
C ASP A 823 -3.49 26.47 -24.31
N GLU A 824 -2.79 27.19 -25.19
CA GLU A 824 -2.14 26.59 -26.36
C GLU A 824 -1.00 25.67 -25.94
N ALA A 825 -0.21 26.05 -24.94
CA ALA A 825 0.84 25.18 -24.38
C ALA A 825 0.28 23.93 -23.70
N ASN A 826 -0.93 23.99 -23.11
CA ASN A 826 -1.61 22.83 -22.56
C ASN A 826 -2.16 21.88 -23.63
N SER A 827 -2.46 22.37 -24.83
CA SER A 827 -3.02 21.61 -25.95
C SER A 827 -2.01 21.31 -27.07
N ILE A 828 -0.75 21.73 -26.92
CA ILE A 828 0.30 21.52 -27.92
C ILE A 828 0.56 20.03 -28.17
N SER A 829 0.73 19.67 -29.44
CA SER A 829 1.12 18.31 -29.82
C SER A 829 2.56 18.00 -29.40
N ASN A 830 2.89 16.72 -29.23
CA ASN A 830 4.28 16.32 -28.97
C ASN A 830 5.23 16.76 -30.09
N ASN A 831 4.80 16.64 -31.35
CA ASN A 831 5.64 17.02 -32.50
C ASN A 831 5.98 18.51 -32.48
N ASP A 832 4.98 19.37 -32.30
CA ASP A 832 5.19 20.83 -32.25
C ASP A 832 6.06 21.23 -31.06
N TRP A 833 5.81 20.62 -29.90
CA TRP A 833 6.64 20.85 -28.72
C TRP A 833 8.08 20.42 -28.96
N LEU A 834 8.30 19.23 -29.56
CA LEU A 834 9.64 18.73 -29.85
C LEU A 834 10.37 19.59 -30.85
N LEU A 835 9.71 20.08 -31.91
CA LEU A 835 10.33 21.01 -32.85
C LEU A 835 10.86 22.26 -32.14
N ILE A 836 10.02 22.91 -31.31
CA ILE A 836 10.39 24.14 -30.61
C ILE A 836 11.47 23.84 -29.56
N ALA A 837 11.24 22.84 -28.71
CA ALA A 837 12.15 22.51 -27.61
C ALA A 837 13.51 22.05 -28.12
N LEU A 838 13.57 21.16 -29.11
CA LEU A 838 14.83 20.73 -29.72
C LEU A 838 15.53 21.89 -30.42
N SER A 839 14.82 22.77 -31.13
CA SER A 839 15.46 23.95 -31.71
C SER A 839 16.09 24.85 -30.64
N TYR A 840 15.36 25.06 -29.54
CA TYR A 840 15.82 25.88 -28.44
C TYR A 840 17.06 25.29 -27.74
N VAL A 841 17.02 24.00 -27.35
CA VAL A 841 18.12 23.40 -26.58
C VAL A 841 19.35 23.06 -27.42
N THR A 842 19.17 22.86 -28.73
CA THR A 842 20.27 22.70 -29.69
C THR A 842 20.82 24.04 -30.20
N GLN A 843 20.12 25.16 -29.94
CA GLN A 843 20.48 26.47 -30.49
C GLN A 843 20.67 26.42 -32.02
N ARG A 844 19.84 25.62 -32.68
CA ARG A 844 19.77 25.46 -34.13
C ARG A 844 18.31 25.41 -34.56
N ASP A 845 18.00 25.91 -35.73
CA ASP A 845 16.67 25.69 -36.32
C ASP A 845 16.59 24.23 -36.79
N MET A 846 15.77 23.43 -36.10
CA MET A 846 15.58 22.00 -36.37
C MET A 846 14.46 21.72 -37.37
N THR A 847 13.84 22.74 -37.97
CA THR A 847 12.67 22.59 -38.84
C THR A 847 12.97 21.67 -40.02
N ASN A 848 14.01 21.99 -40.80
CA ASN A 848 14.39 21.17 -41.97
C ASN A 848 15.01 19.83 -41.56
N TYR A 849 15.73 19.80 -40.42
CA TYR A 849 16.35 18.58 -39.93
C TYR A 849 15.30 17.54 -39.51
N LEU A 850 14.25 17.97 -38.80
CA LEU A 850 13.16 17.08 -38.38
C LEU A 850 12.22 16.75 -39.55
N ASP A 851 12.02 17.68 -40.50
CA ASP A 851 11.31 17.44 -41.75
C ASP A 851 11.95 16.31 -42.58
N MET A 852 13.28 16.23 -42.59
CA MET A 852 14.02 15.14 -43.25
C MET A 852 13.57 13.73 -42.81
N TRP A 853 13.10 13.59 -41.57
CA TRP A 853 12.64 12.32 -40.99
C TRP A 853 11.16 12.00 -41.26
N GLY A 854 10.44 12.85 -42.01
CA GLY A 854 9.01 12.69 -42.28
C GLY A 854 8.10 13.22 -41.18
N PHE A 855 8.61 14.07 -40.27
CA PHE A 855 7.77 14.69 -39.24
C PHE A 855 7.05 15.91 -39.79
N SER A 856 5.79 16.08 -39.36
CA SER A 856 4.94 17.22 -39.69
C SER A 856 4.69 18.08 -38.45
N PHE A 857 4.61 19.40 -38.68
CA PHE A 857 4.47 20.43 -37.64
C PHE A 857 3.44 21.47 -38.06
N SER A 858 2.76 22.07 -37.08
CA SER A 858 1.87 23.19 -37.33
C SER A 858 2.63 24.42 -37.80
N GLU A 859 1.95 25.27 -38.57
CA GLU A 859 2.51 26.54 -39.06
C GLU A 859 2.92 27.45 -37.89
N LYS A 860 2.16 27.43 -36.78
CA LYS A 860 2.49 28.20 -35.58
C LYS A 860 3.79 27.74 -34.93
N ALA A 861 4.06 26.43 -34.87
CA ALA A 861 5.31 25.91 -34.34
C ALA A 861 6.52 26.30 -35.20
N LYS A 862 6.36 26.25 -36.53
CA LYS A 862 7.39 26.72 -37.48
C LYS A 862 7.67 28.21 -37.29
N GLN A 863 6.64 29.04 -37.19
CA GLN A 863 6.79 30.48 -36.95
C GLN A 863 7.45 30.79 -35.59
N GLN A 864 7.15 30.01 -34.55
CA GLN A 864 7.83 30.12 -33.27
C GLN A 864 9.33 29.85 -33.40
N VAL A 865 9.74 28.83 -34.15
CA VAL A 865 11.17 28.53 -34.38
C VAL A 865 11.84 29.64 -35.18
N VAL A 866 11.19 30.16 -36.24
CA VAL A 866 11.70 31.31 -37.00
C VAL A 866 11.94 32.52 -36.08
N ALA A 867 11.04 32.76 -35.13
CA ALA A 867 11.17 33.85 -34.16
C ALA A 867 12.36 33.70 -33.20
N LEU A 868 12.92 32.49 -33.04
CA LEU A 868 14.14 32.26 -32.26
C LEU A 868 15.42 32.72 -32.99
N ASN A 869 15.35 32.97 -34.31
CA ASN A 869 16.46 33.47 -35.14
C ASN A 869 17.75 32.62 -35.01
N LEU A 870 17.59 31.30 -35.14
CA LEU A 870 18.67 30.32 -34.99
C LEU A 870 19.29 29.95 -36.35
N THR A 871 20.57 29.55 -36.34
CA THR A 871 21.20 28.97 -37.53
C THR A 871 20.58 27.61 -37.85
N PRO A 872 20.22 27.30 -39.11
CA PRO A 872 19.71 25.99 -39.48
C PRO A 872 20.65 24.83 -39.12
N MET A 873 20.10 23.74 -38.60
CA MET A 873 20.85 22.50 -38.42
C MET A 873 21.17 21.89 -39.80
N PRO A 874 22.44 21.57 -40.13
CA PRO A 874 22.78 20.94 -41.40
C PRO A 874 22.11 19.57 -41.56
N LEU A 875 21.75 19.23 -42.81
CA LEU A 875 21.24 17.89 -43.16
C LEU A 875 22.39 16.89 -43.31
N THR A 876 23.05 16.63 -42.18
CA THR A 876 24.18 15.70 -42.04
C THR A 876 23.73 14.46 -41.28
N TYR A 877 24.16 13.30 -41.74
CA TYR A 877 24.04 12.03 -41.07
C TYR A 877 25.42 11.54 -40.65
N PHE A 878 25.51 10.77 -39.56
CA PHE A 878 26.77 10.24 -39.05
C PHE A 878 26.81 8.73 -39.25
N ALA A 879 27.75 8.28 -40.07
CA ALA A 879 27.94 6.87 -40.31
C ALA A 879 28.59 6.21 -39.08
N SER A 880 28.01 5.09 -38.66
CA SER A 880 28.48 4.24 -37.58
C SER A 880 28.24 2.78 -37.97
N SER A 881 29.16 1.89 -37.58
CA SER A 881 28.89 0.46 -37.49
C SER A 881 27.74 0.21 -36.50
N ASN A 882 27.17 -0.99 -36.52
CA ASN A 882 25.96 -1.29 -35.76
C ASN A 882 26.08 -1.04 -34.24
N THR A 883 27.28 -1.09 -33.68
CA THR A 883 27.56 -0.83 -32.26
C THR A 883 28.59 0.29 -32.05
N GLY A 884 29.22 0.81 -33.11
CA GLY A 884 30.28 1.83 -33.04
C GLY A 884 29.84 3.15 -32.39
N TYR A 885 28.55 3.46 -32.41
CA TYR A 885 27.96 4.64 -31.76
C TYR A 885 28.12 4.63 -30.23
N CYS A 886 28.29 3.45 -29.62
CA CYS A 886 28.63 3.33 -28.20
C CYS A 886 30.14 3.38 -27.93
N LEU A 887 30.97 3.39 -28.97
CA LEU A 887 32.41 3.25 -28.86
C LEU A 887 33.10 4.52 -29.38
N ASN A 888 34.05 4.37 -30.29
CA ASN A 888 34.85 5.47 -30.85
C ASN A 888 34.30 6.07 -32.15
N GLU A 889 33.15 5.61 -32.66
CA GLU A 889 32.57 6.13 -33.92
C GLU A 889 31.56 7.27 -33.71
N PHE A 890 31.23 7.61 -32.45
CA PHE A 890 30.25 8.65 -32.13
C PHE A 890 30.65 10.02 -32.69
N ALA A 891 29.81 10.55 -33.60
CA ALA A 891 29.97 11.84 -34.26
C ALA A 891 31.26 12.00 -35.11
N GLN A 892 31.91 10.91 -35.54
CA GLN A 892 33.21 11.00 -36.24
C GLN A 892 33.10 11.09 -37.77
N THR A 893 32.11 10.44 -38.38
CA THR A 893 32.03 10.28 -39.84
C THR A 893 30.78 10.96 -40.40
N PRO A 894 30.78 12.30 -40.57
CA PRO A 894 29.66 13.02 -41.16
C PRO A 894 29.53 12.73 -42.66
N VAL A 895 28.30 12.55 -43.14
CA VAL A 895 27.93 12.36 -44.54
C VAL A 895 26.68 13.16 -44.87
N SER A 896 26.63 13.73 -46.07
CA SER A 896 25.51 14.55 -46.53
C SER A 896 24.28 13.70 -46.87
N ILE A 897 23.09 14.22 -46.57
CA ILE A 897 21.81 13.69 -47.08
C ILE A 897 21.37 14.50 -48.30
N ASP A 898 21.80 14.08 -49.48
CA ASP A 898 21.69 14.79 -50.76
C ASP A 898 21.12 13.94 -51.92
N GLY A 899 20.82 12.66 -51.66
CA GLY A 899 20.36 11.68 -52.67
C GLY A 899 21.46 11.13 -53.58
N GLN A 900 22.74 11.43 -53.32
CA GLN A 900 23.87 11.02 -54.16
C GLN A 900 25.01 10.37 -53.36
N THR A 901 25.27 10.87 -52.16
CA THR A 901 26.35 10.38 -51.28
C THR A 901 26.11 8.92 -50.88
N VAL A 902 27.14 8.09 -50.98
CA VAL A 902 27.08 6.66 -50.64
C VAL A 902 27.53 6.40 -49.21
N TRP A 903 27.12 5.25 -48.65
CA TRP A 903 27.52 4.83 -47.31
C TRP A 903 29.06 4.70 -47.22
N PRO A 904 29.73 5.34 -46.23
CA PRO A 904 31.19 5.48 -46.24
C PRO A 904 31.94 4.38 -45.49
N LEU A 905 31.24 3.53 -44.71
CA LEU A 905 31.85 2.45 -43.93
C LEU A 905 31.73 1.12 -44.69
N ASN A 906 32.77 0.29 -44.63
CA ASN A 906 32.81 -1.00 -45.32
C ASN A 906 32.05 -2.09 -44.57
#